data_AF-A0A518GAD2-F1
#
_entry.id   AF-A0A518GAD2-F1
#
_cell.length_a   1.000
_cell.length_b   1.000
_cell.length_c   1.000
_cell.angle_alpha   90.00
_cell.angle_beta   90.00
_cell.angle_gamma   90.00
#
_symmetry.space_group_name_H-M   'P 1'
#
loop_
_entity.id
_entity.type
_entity.pdbx_description
1 polymer ?
#
loop_
_entity_poly.entity_id
_entity_poly.type
_entity_poly.pdbx_seq_one_letter_code
_entity_poly.pdbx_strand_id
1 'polypeptide(L)'
;MRIENTGFHGFRFIIPQAILCLGLFGTASNLTLGQEPPSAVGNALQGLFNPGSAPDANTMGLLQRSNFIDKVASATGRIEIALVVDATESMEKELQGIRSMLLSMLNDVRRIAGEEVYVQVVVYRDTDAASGVVSWPLGTQSFTNAPEIIEKGLAKLKPESGAPYFHEAVDQGLYAALSELKWNPNDRTARWVFLIGDAPPFDNGFSEPESKAERKHSTEQLVQLAQQQGIEINAILCPTREKDAAIYEQVVGLTRYFFGELTSQTGGWMLDLSDPQLVSSVEQAARNAVSEFIKIDAITRAEIEEVRSAAGAQKAKIAPQTRVRVAVMPHLKLEEMNFSRRDPAVRFADEMRSQLETIGLDVDVVSNHVLERTFYKINTKGMPREAALQLIGQGVDADYVFWGALIDGSPDRVESGVLDTKTGRFVVSIPGGVETEFPARASLCSTVLDALAQASKQGGNPIQLARVQRKFQTRLVASTEELERLTIAARGSIADAMQLQMGEGNSQQLFQDAQRDLEAALKLDPTDPIVNLLLSNVYFSQYQILQAAQSPDAASKRRLASQFIGEAKRNSNRLLDADRIEIDADFSFIRGNFGEAAKLYEQLAEQGDTLSHVERARWMLTGIYSGDWGIDESAPELVDANKARTQVVQLLAFFAESPHTRLLEKHLLWDEQSGSTLSASLPRTHVALPLE
;
A
#
# COMPACT_ATOMS: atom_id res chain seq x y z
N MET A 1 -12.80 -42.68 -65.54
CA MET A 1 -11.84 -43.42 -66.40
C MET A 1 -10.48 -42.81 -66.15
N ARG A 2 -9.61 -43.51 -65.41
CA ARG A 2 -8.17 -43.18 -65.25
C ARG A 2 -7.52 -43.11 -66.63
N ILE A 3 -6.64 -42.13 -66.88
CA ILE A 3 -5.29 -42.39 -67.41
C ILE A 3 -4.34 -41.34 -66.80
N GLU A 4 -3.36 -41.85 -66.07
CA GLU A 4 -2.16 -41.18 -65.59
C GLU A 4 -1.07 -41.17 -66.69
N ASN A 5 -0.09 -40.29 -66.46
CA ASN A 5 1.35 -40.49 -66.64
C ASN A 5 2.08 -40.03 -67.91
N THR A 6 3.26 -39.49 -67.59
CA THR A 6 4.53 -39.29 -68.34
C THR A 6 4.69 -37.92 -69.02
N GLY A 7 5.80 -37.19 -68.87
CA GLY A 7 7.05 -37.46 -68.16
C GLY A 7 7.96 -36.20 -68.15
N PHE A 8 8.90 -36.22 -67.22
CA PHE A 8 9.93 -35.23 -66.88
C PHE A 8 10.89 -34.84 -68.02
N HIS A 9 11.35 -33.57 -68.02
CA HIS A 9 12.71 -33.02 -68.21
C HIS A 9 12.52 -31.48 -68.22
N GLY A 10 13.01 -30.61 -67.34
CA GLY A 10 14.21 -30.53 -66.51
C GLY A 10 14.70 -29.08 -66.64
N PHE A 11 14.68 -28.27 -65.57
CA PHE A 11 15.61 -27.16 -65.23
C PHE A 11 15.08 -26.41 -63.99
N ARG A 12 16.00 -26.01 -63.10
CA ARG A 12 15.79 -25.72 -61.68
C ARG A 12 15.62 -24.22 -61.36
N PHE A 13 14.76 -23.97 -60.37
CA PHE A 13 14.61 -22.82 -59.44
C PHE A 13 14.38 -21.42 -60.02
N ILE A 14 13.21 -20.80 -59.73
CA ILE A 14 12.99 -19.63 -58.82
C ILE A 14 11.46 -19.53 -58.55
N ILE A 15 11.04 -19.42 -57.29
CA ILE A 15 9.67 -19.05 -56.89
C ILE A 15 9.55 -17.52 -56.92
N PRO A 16 8.46 -16.94 -57.45
CA PRO A 16 7.95 -15.69 -56.88
C PRO A 16 6.52 -15.84 -56.36
N GLN A 17 6.37 -15.30 -55.16
CA GLN A 17 5.20 -15.28 -54.31
C GLN A 17 4.06 -14.42 -54.87
N ALA A 18 2.85 -14.84 -54.52
CA ALA A 18 1.61 -14.11 -54.74
C ALA A 18 1.55 -12.85 -53.86
N ILE A 19 1.08 -11.77 -54.49
CA ILE A 19 0.78 -10.46 -53.94
C ILE A 19 -0.54 -10.55 -53.15
N LEU A 20 -0.50 -10.25 -51.86
CA LEU A 20 -1.67 -9.85 -51.08
C LEU A 20 -1.35 -8.50 -50.42
N CYS A 21 -2.02 -7.45 -50.88
CA CYS A 21 -1.91 -6.10 -50.35
C CYS A 21 -2.53 -6.03 -48.94
N LEU A 22 -1.71 -5.70 -47.95
CA LEU A 22 -2.14 -5.25 -46.63
C LEU A 22 -1.36 -3.97 -46.29
N GLY A 23 -2.07 -2.84 -46.30
CA GLY A 23 -1.54 -1.53 -45.97
C GLY A 23 -1.50 -1.31 -44.46
N LEU A 24 -0.29 -1.05 -43.97
CA LEU A 24 0.07 -0.03 -42.97
C LEU A 24 -0.79 0.05 -41.70
N PHE A 25 -0.48 -0.81 -40.73
CA PHE A 25 -0.53 -0.42 -39.31
C PHE A 25 0.84 0.13 -38.91
N GLY A 26 0.88 1.41 -38.53
CA GLY A 26 2.02 2.00 -37.86
C GLY A 26 2.09 1.44 -36.43
N THR A 27 3.02 0.54 -36.18
CA THR A 27 3.35 0.10 -34.82
C THR A 27 4.21 1.18 -34.17
N ALA A 28 3.63 1.91 -33.22
CA ALA A 28 4.38 2.57 -32.18
C ALA A 28 5.23 1.48 -31.50
N SER A 29 6.54 1.55 -31.72
CA SER A 29 7.50 0.61 -31.15
C SER A 29 7.70 1.01 -29.70
N ASN A 30 6.84 0.54 -28.80
CA ASN A 30 7.22 0.41 -27.40
C ASN A 30 8.39 -0.58 -27.38
N LEU A 31 9.59 -0.06 -27.09
CA LEU A 31 10.75 -0.86 -26.73
C LEU A 31 10.40 -1.63 -25.45
N THR A 32 9.82 -2.81 -25.61
CA THR A 32 9.81 -3.84 -24.58
C THR A 32 11.26 -4.29 -24.39
N LEU A 33 11.96 -3.66 -23.44
CA LEU A 33 13.09 -4.28 -22.78
C LEU A 33 12.61 -5.66 -22.31
N GLY A 34 13.23 -6.73 -22.83
CA GLY A 34 12.87 -8.09 -22.49
C GLY A 34 12.87 -8.25 -20.96
N GLN A 35 11.84 -8.89 -20.41
CA GLN A 35 11.86 -9.24 -18.98
C GLN A 35 12.97 -10.28 -18.76
N GLU A 36 14.11 -9.78 -18.31
CA GLU A 36 15.27 -10.55 -17.90
C GLU A 36 15.01 -11.22 -16.54
N PRO A 37 15.59 -12.41 -16.27
CA PRO A 37 15.19 -13.24 -15.15
C PRO A 37 15.38 -12.54 -13.78
N PRO A 38 14.49 -12.77 -12.81
CA PRO A 38 14.56 -12.14 -11.50
C PRO A 38 15.81 -12.60 -10.74
N SER A 39 16.54 -11.64 -10.18
CA SER A 39 17.68 -11.84 -9.28
C SER A 39 17.30 -11.42 -7.87
N ALA A 40 17.91 -12.03 -6.85
CA ALA A 40 17.55 -11.74 -5.47
C ALA A 40 17.91 -10.29 -5.10
N VAL A 41 19.07 -9.81 -5.55
CA VAL A 41 19.54 -8.43 -5.35
C VAL A 41 18.70 -7.45 -6.14
N GLY A 42 18.35 -7.76 -7.39
CA GLY A 42 17.46 -6.90 -8.18
C GLY A 42 16.12 -6.71 -7.47
N ASN A 43 15.49 -7.79 -7.02
CA ASN A 43 14.25 -7.72 -6.28
C ASN A 43 14.40 -6.98 -4.95
N ALA A 44 15.53 -7.16 -4.25
CA ALA A 44 15.84 -6.40 -3.02
C ALA A 44 15.91 -4.90 -3.30
N LEU A 45 16.66 -4.48 -4.31
CA LEU A 45 16.79 -3.06 -4.66
C LEU A 45 15.46 -2.45 -5.11
N GLN A 46 14.58 -3.20 -5.78
CA GLN A 46 13.24 -2.74 -6.14
C GLN A 46 12.35 -2.58 -4.91
N GLY A 47 12.34 -3.64 -4.10
CA GLY A 47 11.48 -3.79 -2.95
C GLY A 47 12.06 -3.19 -1.68
N LEU A 48 13.15 -2.43 -1.68
CA LEU A 48 13.65 -1.76 -0.48
C LEU A 48 13.20 -0.29 -0.44
N PHE A 49 13.09 0.36 -1.59
CA PHE A 49 12.93 1.81 -1.68
C PHE A 49 11.54 2.23 -2.16
N ASN A 50 10.69 1.27 -2.55
CA ASN A 50 9.34 1.54 -2.98
C ASN A 50 8.44 1.92 -1.79
N PRO A 51 7.85 3.14 -1.73
CA PRO A 51 6.96 3.55 -0.64
C PRO A 51 5.62 2.81 -0.65
N GLY A 52 5.22 2.25 -1.80
CA GLY A 52 4.05 1.41 -1.94
C GLY A 52 4.18 0.13 -1.14
N SER A 53 5.27 -0.62 -1.31
CA SER A 53 5.44 -1.95 -0.70
C SER A 53 6.17 -1.95 0.65
N ALA A 54 6.34 -0.79 1.31
CA ALA A 54 6.98 -0.70 2.62
C ALA A 54 6.14 -1.44 3.67
N PRO A 55 6.65 -2.50 4.33
CA PRO A 55 5.90 -3.26 5.31
C PRO A 55 5.83 -2.53 6.65
N ASP A 56 4.82 -2.88 7.46
CA ASP A 56 4.76 -2.45 8.85
C ASP A 56 5.94 -3.05 9.64
N ALA A 57 6.43 -2.31 10.64
CA ALA A 57 7.65 -2.52 11.42
C ALA A 57 7.74 -3.84 12.23
N ASN A 58 7.12 -4.97 11.84
CA ASN A 58 7.04 -6.17 12.68
C ASN A 58 7.75 -7.42 12.13
N THR A 59 8.47 -7.33 11.00
CA THR A 59 9.31 -8.45 10.51
C THR A 59 10.78 -8.08 10.67
N MET A 60 11.56 -8.90 11.40
CA MET A 60 12.94 -8.58 11.84
C MET A 60 13.92 -8.13 10.73
N GLY A 61 13.80 -8.63 9.50
CA GLY A 61 14.60 -8.16 8.36
C GLY A 61 14.02 -6.92 7.64
N LEU A 62 12.71 -6.71 7.75
CA LEU A 62 11.99 -5.59 7.11
C LEU A 62 11.91 -4.34 8.00
N LEU A 63 12.10 -4.51 9.32
CA LEU A 63 12.35 -3.44 10.29
C LEU A 63 13.56 -2.56 9.93
N GLN A 64 14.54 -3.14 9.24
CA GLN A 64 15.70 -2.39 8.76
C GLN A 64 15.35 -1.51 7.54
N ARG A 65 14.36 -1.92 6.74
CA ARG A 65 13.85 -1.16 5.58
C ARG A 65 13.11 0.11 6.01
N SER A 66 12.24 0.02 7.03
CA SER A 66 11.54 1.20 7.56
C SER A 66 12.54 2.23 8.08
N ASN A 67 13.52 1.79 8.88
CA ASN A 67 14.57 2.67 9.40
C ASN A 67 15.39 3.34 8.31
N PHE A 68 15.61 2.68 7.17
CA PHE A 68 16.36 3.27 6.06
C PHE A 68 15.54 4.30 5.28
N ILE A 69 14.26 4.03 4.99
CA ILE A 69 13.36 5.03 4.37
C ILE A 69 13.27 6.27 5.26
N ASP A 70 13.15 6.10 6.58
CA ASP A 70 13.14 7.20 7.54
C ASP A 70 14.47 7.99 7.49
N LYS A 71 15.62 7.31 7.39
CA LYS A 71 16.92 7.96 7.21
C LYS A 71 17.00 8.76 5.91
N VAL A 72 16.56 8.19 4.78
CA VAL A 72 16.47 8.89 3.47
C VAL A 72 15.61 10.12 3.57
N ALA A 73 14.43 9.99 4.18
CA ALA A 73 13.51 11.10 4.36
C ALA A 73 14.05 12.18 5.29
N SER A 74 14.80 11.80 6.33
CA SER A 74 15.43 12.75 7.27
C SER A 74 16.68 13.45 6.71
N ALA A 75 17.21 13.00 5.57
CA ALA A 75 18.41 13.59 4.96
C ALA A 75 18.07 14.97 4.37
N THR A 76 18.34 16.04 5.12
CA THR A 76 17.99 17.43 4.76
C THR A 76 18.96 18.10 3.76
N GLY A 77 19.57 17.33 2.86
CA GLY A 77 20.63 17.83 1.99
C GLY A 77 20.99 16.92 0.84
N ARG A 78 22.29 16.81 0.56
CA ARG A 78 22.83 15.98 -0.52
C ARG A 78 23.01 14.54 -0.02
N ILE A 79 22.61 13.57 -0.84
CA ILE A 79 22.86 12.15 -0.59
C ILE A 79 23.91 11.66 -1.60
N GLU A 80 24.96 11.01 -1.11
CA GLU A 80 25.97 10.34 -1.92
C GLU A 80 25.97 8.85 -1.65
N ILE A 81 25.77 8.05 -2.70
CA ILE A 81 25.65 6.60 -2.63
C ILE A 81 26.77 5.96 -3.46
N ALA A 82 27.66 5.20 -2.81
CA ALA A 82 28.68 4.41 -3.48
C ALA A 82 28.28 2.93 -3.46
N LEU A 83 28.12 2.33 -4.64
CA LEU A 83 27.87 0.91 -4.80
C LEU A 83 29.20 0.20 -4.97
N VAL A 84 29.56 -0.64 -4.01
CA VAL A 84 30.78 -1.45 -4.03
C VAL A 84 30.37 -2.87 -4.38
N VAL A 85 30.60 -3.24 -5.64
CA VAL A 85 29.98 -4.43 -6.24
C VAL A 85 31.04 -5.46 -6.60
N ASP A 86 30.80 -6.69 -6.16
CA ASP A 86 31.50 -7.88 -6.62
C ASP A 86 31.16 -8.16 -8.09
N ALA A 87 32.17 -8.20 -8.95
CA ALA A 87 31.99 -8.57 -10.36
C ALA A 87 32.72 -9.85 -10.77
N THR A 88 32.78 -10.83 -9.87
CA THR A 88 33.21 -12.19 -10.22
C THR A 88 32.11 -12.98 -10.91
N GLU A 89 32.47 -14.15 -11.46
CA GLU A 89 31.51 -14.99 -12.16
C GLU A 89 30.43 -15.64 -11.26
N SER A 90 30.62 -15.71 -9.93
CA SER A 90 29.56 -16.19 -9.02
C SER A 90 28.36 -15.24 -8.98
N MET A 91 28.63 -13.96 -9.23
CA MET A 91 27.69 -12.85 -9.17
C MET A 91 26.98 -12.54 -10.49
N GLU A 92 27.16 -13.33 -11.55
CA GLU A 92 26.63 -13.04 -12.90
C GLU A 92 25.11 -12.70 -12.90
N LYS A 93 24.30 -13.51 -12.21
CA LYS A 93 22.84 -13.30 -12.11
C LYS A 93 22.51 -12.04 -11.32
N GLU A 94 23.23 -11.76 -10.25
CA GLU A 94 22.98 -10.61 -9.39
C GLU A 94 23.44 -9.30 -10.05
N LEU A 95 24.53 -9.31 -10.83
CA LEU A 95 24.96 -8.20 -11.67
C LEU A 95 23.93 -7.83 -12.75
N GLN A 96 23.19 -8.80 -13.29
CA GLN A 96 22.05 -8.53 -14.17
C GLN A 96 20.96 -7.75 -13.41
N GLY A 97 20.63 -8.20 -12.20
CA GLY A 97 19.71 -7.51 -11.28
C GLY A 97 20.05 -6.07 -10.96
N ILE A 98 21.32 -5.84 -10.60
CA ILE A 98 21.79 -4.49 -10.24
C ILE A 98 21.65 -3.56 -11.44
N ARG A 99 21.99 -4.03 -12.65
CA ARG A 99 21.86 -3.23 -13.88
C ARG A 99 20.42 -2.85 -14.18
N SER A 100 19.47 -3.77 -14.02
CA SER A 100 18.06 -3.52 -14.33
C SER A 100 17.37 -2.67 -13.27
N MET A 101 17.74 -2.79 -12.00
CA MET A 101 16.97 -2.20 -10.90
C MET A 101 17.57 -0.94 -10.27
N LEU A 102 18.88 -0.69 -10.41
CA LEU A 102 19.50 0.43 -9.72
C LEU A 102 18.89 1.78 -10.09
N LEU A 103 18.49 1.97 -11.35
CA LEU A 103 17.85 3.21 -11.79
C LEU A 103 16.50 3.43 -11.10
N SER A 104 15.71 2.35 -10.93
CA SER A 104 14.46 2.40 -10.18
C SER A 104 14.70 2.78 -8.73
N MET A 105 15.69 2.14 -8.09
CA MET A 105 16.10 2.45 -6.72
C MET A 105 16.48 3.93 -6.55
N LEU A 106 17.30 4.48 -7.46
CA LEU A 106 17.70 5.88 -7.41
C LEU A 106 16.51 6.83 -7.60
N ASN A 107 15.58 6.50 -8.49
CA ASN A 107 14.37 7.29 -8.69
C ASN A 107 13.46 7.26 -7.46
N ASP A 108 13.37 6.13 -6.77
CA ASP A 108 12.62 6.01 -5.52
C ASP A 108 13.26 6.84 -4.39
N VAL A 109 14.59 6.79 -4.23
CA VAL A 109 15.31 7.64 -3.27
C VAL A 109 15.10 9.13 -3.59
N ARG A 110 15.16 9.52 -4.87
CA ARG A 110 14.92 10.90 -5.30
C ARG A 110 13.49 11.37 -5.04
N ARG A 111 12.51 10.48 -5.12
CA ARG A 111 11.11 10.79 -4.80
C ARG A 111 10.91 11.14 -3.33
N ILE A 112 11.69 10.52 -2.45
CA ILE A 112 11.62 10.70 -1.00
C ILE A 112 12.50 11.87 -0.53
N ALA A 113 13.76 11.93 -0.97
CA ALA A 113 14.75 12.90 -0.49
C ALA A 113 14.99 14.11 -1.42
N GLY A 114 14.41 14.12 -2.62
CA GLY A 114 14.64 15.15 -3.64
C GLY A 114 15.78 14.82 -4.62
N GLU A 115 16.10 15.76 -5.51
CA GLU A 115 16.97 15.53 -6.67
C GLU A 115 18.49 15.51 -6.36
N GLU A 116 18.91 15.90 -5.15
CA GLU A 116 20.33 15.97 -4.74
C GLU A 116 20.90 14.60 -4.36
N VAL A 117 20.61 13.57 -5.17
CA VAL A 117 21.08 12.19 -5.01
C VAL A 117 22.12 11.89 -6.08
N TYR A 118 23.35 11.65 -5.63
CA TYR A 118 24.50 11.36 -6.48
C TYR A 118 25.01 9.95 -6.21
N VAL A 119 25.40 9.26 -7.27
CA VAL A 119 25.84 7.86 -7.20
C VAL A 119 27.24 7.70 -7.76
N GLN A 120 27.93 6.68 -7.27
CA GLN A 120 29.15 6.13 -7.83
C GLN A 120 29.11 4.61 -7.78
N VAL A 121 29.81 3.96 -8.71
CA VAL A 121 29.99 2.50 -8.72
C VAL A 121 31.49 2.20 -8.64
N VAL A 122 31.86 1.36 -7.68
CA VAL A 122 33.19 0.77 -7.53
C VAL A 122 33.02 -0.72 -7.68
N VAL A 123 33.80 -1.31 -8.58
CA VAL A 123 33.75 -2.75 -8.82
C VAL A 123 35.02 -3.36 -8.29
N TYR A 124 34.90 -4.44 -7.51
CA TYR A 124 36.03 -5.27 -7.13
C TYR A 124 35.95 -6.67 -7.73
N ARG A 125 37.12 -7.27 -7.93
CA ARG A 125 37.31 -8.60 -8.52
C ARG A 125 38.55 -9.25 -7.93
N ASP A 126 38.73 -10.53 -8.24
CA ASP A 126 39.96 -11.28 -8.06
C ASP A 126 41.20 -10.65 -8.71
N THR A 127 42.36 -11.07 -8.21
CA THR A 127 43.68 -10.49 -8.54
C THR A 127 44.07 -10.63 -10.01
N ASP A 128 43.67 -11.71 -10.66
CA ASP A 128 44.00 -12.02 -12.06
C ASP A 128 42.94 -11.55 -13.07
N ALA A 129 41.94 -10.79 -12.63
CA ALA A 129 40.91 -10.27 -13.52
C ALA A 129 41.50 -9.31 -14.58
N ALA A 130 41.02 -9.40 -15.82
CA ALA A 130 41.55 -8.64 -16.96
C ALA A 130 41.34 -7.12 -16.80
N SER A 131 40.27 -6.71 -16.13
CA SER A 131 39.98 -5.31 -15.79
C SER A 131 40.68 -4.81 -14.53
N GLY A 132 41.49 -5.66 -13.89
CA GLY A 132 42.14 -5.39 -12.61
C GLY A 132 41.22 -5.57 -11.40
N VAL A 133 41.84 -5.53 -10.22
CA VAL A 133 41.19 -5.79 -8.92
C VAL A 133 40.11 -4.78 -8.59
N VAL A 134 40.30 -3.51 -8.97
CA VAL A 134 39.34 -2.43 -8.73
C VAL A 134 39.14 -1.60 -9.99
N SER A 135 37.89 -1.27 -10.32
CA SER A 135 37.59 -0.35 -11.42
C SER A 135 36.38 0.55 -11.16
N TRP A 136 36.28 1.64 -11.94
CA TRP A 136 35.22 2.67 -11.84
C TRP A 136 34.42 2.73 -13.14
N PRO A 137 33.28 2.01 -13.24
CA PRO A 137 32.50 1.93 -14.47
C PRO A 137 32.00 3.28 -14.98
N LEU A 138 31.76 4.24 -14.09
CA LEU A 138 31.32 5.60 -14.44
C LEU A 138 32.44 6.46 -15.05
N GLY A 139 33.69 5.96 -15.08
CA GLY A 139 34.83 6.58 -15.74
C GLY A 139 35.50 7.72 -14.97
N THR A 140 35.01 8.06 -13.77
CA THR A 140 35.64 9.04 -12.87
C THR A 140 35.52 8.56 -11.42
N GLN A 141 36.29 9.15 -10.50
CA GLN A 141 36.18 8.93 -9.05
C GLN A 141 35.22 9.94 -8.37
N SER A 142 34.47 10.73 -9.15
CA SER A 142 33.49 11.70 -8.64
C SER A 142 32.08 11.14 -8.72
N PHE A 143 31.24 11.48 -7.76
CA PHE A 143 29.81 11.15 -7.79
C PHE A 143 29.08 11.92 -8.88
N THR A 144 28.04 11.32 -9.46
CA THR A 144 27.22 11.91 -10.53
C THR A 144 25.73 11.70 -10.26
N ASN A 145 24.89 12.64 -10.69
CA ASN A 145 23.44 12.49 -10.71
C ASN A 145 22.88 12.28 -12.13
N ALA A 146 23.73 12.31 -13.17
CA ALA A 146 23.32 12.26 -14.57
C ALA A 146 22.89 10.83 -14.99
N PRO A 147 21.61 10.59 -15.34
CA PRO A 147 21.11 9.25 -15.69
C PRO A 147 21.89 8.58 -16.81
N GLU A 148 22.23 9.31 -17.88
CA GLU A 148 22.97 8.75 -19.02
C GLU A 148 24.37 8.24 -18.67
N ILE A 149 25.05 8.88 -17.71
CA ILE A 149 26.39 8.44 -17.26
C ILE A 149 26.25 7.17 -16.44
N ILE A 150 25.23 7.12 -15.58
CA ILE A 150 24.92 5.97 -14.73
C ILE A 150 24.58 4.77 -15.62
N GLU A 151 23.63 4.91 -16.56
CA GLU A 151 23.25 3.87 -17.52
C GLU A 151 24.43 3.32 -18.30
N LYS A 152 25.25 4.21 -18.89
CA LYS A 152 26.45 3.80 -19.63
C LYS A 152 27.48 3.09 -18.75
N GLY A 153 27.57 3.48 -17.49
CA GLY A 153 28.46 2.84 -16.52
C GLY A 153 27.96 1.46 -16.10
N LEU A 154 26.67 1.33 -15.81
CA LEU A 154 26.04 0.05 -15.48
C LEU A 154 26.14 -0.95 -16.63
N ALA A 155 26.02 -0.50 -17.88
CA ALA A 155 26.21 -1.35 -19.06
C ALA A 155 27.62 -1.97 -19.15
N LYS A 156 28.61 -1.44 -18.43
CA LYS A 156 29.98 -1.98 -18.37
C LYS A 156 30.16 -3.03 -17.26
N LEU A 157 29.18 -3.22 -16.39
CA LEU A 157 29.22 -4.27 -15.37
C LEU A 157 29.14 -5.63 -16.05
N LYS A 158 30.27 -6.33 -16.07
CA LYS A 158 30.41 -7.69 -16.60
C LYS A 158 31.14 -8.56 -15.58
N PRO A 159 30.69 -9.81 -15.40
CA PRO A 159 31.42 -10.76 -14.59
C PRO A 159 32.76 -11.08 -15.27
N GLU A 160 33.80 -11.26 -14.46
CA GLU A 160 35.11 -11.73 -14.91
C GLU A 160 35.59 -12.86 -14.00
N SER A 161 36.29 -13.83 -14.57
CA SER A 161 36.99 -14.84 -13.79
C SER A 161 38.27 -14.25 -13.19
N GLY A 162 38.61 -14.71 -12.00
CA GLY A 162 39.97 -14.62 -11.49
C GLY A 162 40.29 -15.76 -10.53
N ALA A 163 41.42 -15.61 -9.83
CA ALA A 163 41.95 -16.57 -8.88
C ALA A 163 42.57 -15.82 -7.69
N PRO A 164 42.66 -16.46 -6.51
CA PRO A 164 42.22 -17.81 -6.15
C PRO A 164 40.72 -17.88 -5.78
N TYR A 165 40.12 -19.06 -5.96
CA TYR A 165 38.66 -19.19 -5.88
C TYR A 165 38.08 -19.13 -4.46
N PHE A 166 36.98 -18.37 -4.37
CA PHE A 166 36.01 -18.10 -3.29
C PHE A 166 36.33 -17.00 -2.27
N HIS A 167 37.59 -16.63 -2.02
CA HIS A 167 37.84 -15.43 -1.20
C HIS A 167 38.11 -14.25 -2.13
N GLU A 168 37.47 -13.11 -1.86
CA GLU A 168 37.44 -11.99 -2.79
C GLU A 168 38.21 -10.78 -2.27
N ALA A 169 38.58 -9.86 -3.16
CA ALA A 169 39.30 -8.63 -2.81
C ALA A 169 38.39 -7.53 -2.22
N VAL A 170 37.48 -7.91 -1.31
CA VAL A 170 36.44 -7.03 -0.77
C VAL A 170 37.03 -5.83 -0.03
N ASP A 171 38.14 -5.99 0.70
CA ASP A 171 38.84 -4.86 1.33
C ASP A 171 39.31 -3.85 0.32
N GLN A 172 39.83 -4.29 -0.82
CA GLN A 172 40.43 -3.40 -1.80
C GLN A 172 39.35 -2.54 -2.46
N GLY A 173 38.21 -3.16 -2.81
CA GLY A 173 37.03 -2.44 -3.30
C GLY A 173 36.50 -1.42 -2.28
N LEU A 174 36.35 -1.84 -1.03
CA LEU A 174 35.86 -0.97 0.03
C LEU A 174 36.84 0.15 0.37
N TYR A 175 38.14 -0.15 0.45
CA TYR A 175 39.17 0.85 0.65
C TYR A 175 39.19 1.90 -0.47
N ALA A 176 39.08 1.48 -1.73
CA ALA A 176 38.98 2.40 -2.86
C ALA A 176 37.74 3.30 -2.76
N ALA A 177 36.59 2.74 -2.34
CA ALA A 177 35.38 3.52 -2.11
C ALA A 177 35.55 4.57 -1.00
N LEU A 178 36.21 4.20 0.10
CA LEU A 178 36.40 5.09 1.26
C LEU A 178 37.52 6.11 1.07
N SER A 179 38.58 5.80 0.33
CA SER A 179 39.79 6.64 0.28
C SER A 179 40.00 7.34 -1.06
N GLU A 180 39.50 6.79 -2.16
CA GLU A 180 39.77 7.31 -3.51
C GLU A 180 38.59 8.06 -4.12
N LEU A 181 37.36 7.78 -3.68
CA LEU A 181 36.19 8.54 -4.12
C LEU A 181 36.19 9.95 -3.53
N LYS A 182 35.78 10.91 -4.37
CA LYS A 182 35.68 12.32 -3.98
C LYS A 182 34.35 12.59 -3.29
N TRP A 183 34.21 12.10 -2.06
CA TRP A 183 33.08 12.41 -1.19
C TRP A 183 32.99 13.91 -0.92
N ASN A 184 31.77 14.43 -0.91
CA ASN A 184 31.53 15.82 -0.52
C ASN A 184 31.81 15.98 0.97
N PRO A 185 32.73 16.87 1.39
CA PRO A 185 33.12 17.02 2.79
C PRO A 185 32.09 17.72 3.67
N ASN A 186 30.97 18.21 3.12
CA ASN A 186 29.94 18.89 3.91
C ASN A 186 29.25 17.95 4.91
N ASP A 187 29.20 18.33 6.18
CA ASP A 187 28.57 17.54 7.26
C ASP A 187 27.07 17.31 7.08
N ARG A 188 26.41 18.09 6.22
CA ARG A 188 25.00 17.88 5.84
C ARG A 188 24.82 16.86 4.71
N THR A 189 25.90 16.29 4.18
CA THR A 189 25.83 15.24 3.17
C THR A 189 25.70 13.88 3.83
N ALA A 190 24.62 13.15 3.52
CA ALA A 190 24.50 11.74 3.88
C ALA A 190 25.40 10.92 2.95
N ARG A 191 26.30 10.12 3.50
CA ARG A 191 27.28 9.32 2.75
C ARG A 191 27.08 7.84 3.03
N TRP A 192 26.71 7.09 2.00
CA TRP A 192 26.40 5.67 2.14
C TRP A 192 27.19 4.82 1.18
N VAL A 193 27.75 3.73 1.70
CA VAL A 193 28.28 2.64 0.90
C VAL A 193 27.27 1.50 0.91
N PHE A 194 27.03 0.90 -0.25
CA PHE A 194 26.30 -0.36 -0.40
C PHE A 194 27.28 -1.41 -0.91
N LEU A 195 27.74 -2.26 -0.01
CA LEU A 195 28.62 -3.38 -0.30
C LEU A 195 27.78 -4.58 -0.75
N ILE A 196 28.04 -5.11 -1.94
CA ILE A 196 27.24 -6.17 -2.57
C ILE A 196 28.19 -7.29 -3.01
N GLY A 197 28.03 -8.49 -2.44
CA GLY A 197 28.89 -9.64 -2.73
C GLY A 197 28.41 -10.93 -2.07
N ASP A 198 28.94 -12.08 -2.52
CA ASP A 198 28.61 -13.41 -2.00
C ASP A 198 29.75 -14.07 -1.19
N ALA A 199 30.94 -13.49 -1.21
CA ALA A 199 32.14 -14.08 -0.62
C ALA A 199 32.83 -13.19 0.44
N PRO A 200 33.53 -13.81 1.41
CA PRO A 200 34.29 -13.05 2.39
C PRO A 200 35.62 -12.60 1.80
N PRO A 201 36.29 -11.62 2.44
CA PRO A 201 37.68 -11.38 2.14
C PRO A 201 38.60 -12.44 2.72
N PHE A 202 39.84 -12.47 2.23
CA PHE A 202 40.93 -13.21 2.86
C PHE A 202 41.16 -12.80 4.33
N ASP A 203 41.68 -13.74 5.12
CA ASP A 203 42.05 -13.52 6.52
C ASP A 203 43.08 -12.38 6.67
N ASN A 204 43.03 -11.66 7.80
CA ASN A 204 43.97 -10.60 8.09
C ASN A 204 45.43 -11.12 8.07
N GLY A 205 46.26 -10.49 7.25
CA GLY A 205 47.67 -10.89 7.07
C GLY A 205 47.89 -12.02 6.06
N PHE A 206 46.84 -12.51 5.40
CA PHE A 206 46.97 -13.46 4.29
C PHE A 206 47.76 -12.85 3.13
N SER A 207 48.71 -13.61 2.60
CA SER A 207 49.47 -13.28 1.40
C SER A 207 49.95 -14.57 0.73
N GLU A 208 49.58 -14.76 -0.54
CA GLU A 208 49.97 -15.89 -1.37
C GLU A 208 50.71 -15.38 -2.62
N PRO A 209 52.04 -15.54 -2.68
CA PRO A 209 52.84 -14.98 -3.77
C PRO A 209 52.54 -15.53 -5.16
N GLU A 210 52.05 -16.78 -5.26
CA GLU A 210 51.82 -17.46 -6.54
C GLU A 210 50.58 -16.92 -7.26
N SER A 211 49.48 -16.74 -6.53
CA SER A 211 48.22 -16.16 -7.01
C SER A 211 48.19 -14.63 -6.88
N LYS A 212 49.21 -14.04 -6.22
CA LYS A 212 49.28 -12.63 -5.80
C LYS A 212 48.10 -12.19 -4.91
N ALA A 213 47.33 -13.13 -4.39
CA ALA A 213 46.24 -12.82 -3.49
C ALA A 213 46.76 -12.42 -2.13
N GLU A 214 46.24 -11.31 -1.61
CA GLU A 214 46.61 -10.81 -0.30
C GLU A 214 45.46 -9.98 0.30
N ARG A 215 45.38 -10.00 1.63
CA ARG A 215 44.53 -9.11 2.41
C ARG A 215 45.31 -7.82 2.67
N LYS A 216 44.92 -6.71 2.02
CA LYS A 216 45.65 -5.44 2.10
C LYS A 216 45.19 -4.55 3.24
N HIS A 217 43.90 -4.60 3.57
CA HIS A 217 43.32 -3.75 4.62
C HIS A 217 42.54 -4.59 5.63
N SER A 218 42.80 -4.35 6.92
CA SER A 218 42.05 -5.02 7.98
C SER A 218 40.63 -4.45 8.10
N THR A 219 39.71 -5.23 8.65
CA THR A 219 38.34 -4.77 8.91
C THR A 219 38.33 -3.53 9.81
N GLU A 220 39.16 -3.53 10.87
CA GLU A 220 39.30 -2.39 11.77
C GLU A 220 39.73 -1.12 11.04
N GLN A 221 40.69 -1.22 10.11
CA GLN A 221 41.13 -0.07 9.32
C GLN A 221 39.99 0.49 8.45
N LEU A 222 39.20 -0.38 7.83
CA LEU A 222 38.07 0.02 6.97
C LEU A 222 36.96 0.70 7.78
N VAL A 223 36.63 0.16 8.96
CA VAL A 223 35.67 0.75 9.89
C VAL A 223 36.14 2.13 10.35
N GLN A 224 37.41 2.26 10.76
CA GLN A 224 37.96 3.54 11.21
C GLN A 224 37.92 4.60 10.10
N LEU A 225 38.26 4.23 8.87
CA LEU A 225 38.18 5.13 7.71
C LEU A 225 36.74 5.60 7.46
N ALA A 226 35.78 4.68 7.48
CA ALA A 226 34.37 5.01 7.28
C ALA A 226 33.84 5.94 8.39
N GLN A 227 34.13 5.64 9.65
CA GLN A 227 33.74 6.48 10.79
C GLN A 227 34.36 7.88 10.73
N GLN A 228 35.64 7.99 10.38
CA GLN A 228 36.33 9.28 10.25
C GLN A 228 35.69 10.18 9.18
N GLN A 229 35.13 9.57 8.13
CA GLN A 229 34.47 10.28 7.04
C GLN A 229 32.94 10.35 7.21
N GLY A 230 32.39 9.84 8.32
CA GLY A 230 30.94 9.78 8.54
C GLY A 230 30.20 9.00 7.45
N ILE A 231 30.82 7.94 6.93
CA ILE A 231 30.24 7.05 5.90
C ILE A 231 29.59 5.86 6.60
N GLU A 232 28.30 5.65 6.36
CA GLU A 232 27.63 4.42 6.80
C GLU A 232 27.81 3.33 5.75
N ILE A 233 28.24 2.14 6.18
CA ILE A 233 28.39 0.98 5.29
C ILE A 233 27.17 0.09 5.47
N ASN A 234 26.38 -0.04 4.41
CA ASN A 234 25.30 -1.01 4.28
C ASN A 234 25.79 -2.20 3.45
N ALA A 235 25.27 -3.39 3.72
CA ALA A 235 25.70 -4.60 3.02
C ALA A 235 24.52 -5.44 2.53
N ILE A 236 24.68 -6.02 1.34
CA ILE A 236 23.76 -6.99 0.74
C ILE A 236 24.57 -8.26 0.49
N LEU A 237 24.35 -9.28 1.32
CA LEU A 237 24.94 -10.59 1.16
C LEU A 237 24.12 -11.37 0.14
N CYS A 238 24.75 -11.70 -0.98
CA CYS A 238 24.10 -12.31 -2.13
C CYS A 238 24.12 -13.84 -2.05
N PRO A 239 23.12 -14.54 -2.61
CA PRO A 239 23.24 -15.96 -2.89
C PRO A 239 24.30 -16.20 -3.98
N THR A 240 24.97 -17.34 -3.91
CA THR A 240 25.91 -17.76 -4.97
C THR A 240 25.21 -18.56 -6.07
N ARG A 241 25.92 -18.86 -7.16
CA ARG A 241 25.45 -19.76 -8.22
C ARG A 241 25.48 -21.22 -7.80
N GLU A 242 24.54 -22.03 -8.32
CA GLU A 242 24.34 -23.43 -7.90
C GLU A 242 25.61 -24.29 -7.88
N LYS A 243 26.52 -24.06 -8.83
CA LYS A 243 27.78 -24.84 -8.93
C LYS A 243 28.72 -24.66 -7.73
N ASP A 244 28.59 -23.57 -6.98
CA ASP A 244 29.50 -23.27 -5.86
C ASP A 244 28.80 -23.34 -4.50
N ALA A 245 27.54 -23.80 -4.47
CA ALA A 245 26.74 -23.89 -3.24
C ALA A 245 27.46 -24.64 -2.10
N ALA A 246 28.21 -25.70 -2.42
CA ALA A 246 28.93 -26.50 -1.43
C ALA A 246 30.12 -25.76 -0.77
N ILE A 247 30.78 -24.85 -1.50
CA ILE A 247 31.87 -24.02 -0.95
C ILE A 247 31.27 -22.81 -0.23
N TYR A 248 30.25 -22.19 -0.83
CA TYR A 248 29.52 -21.07 -0.24
C TYR A 248 28.94 -21.40 1.14
N GLU A 249 28.34 -22.58 1.33
CA GLU A 249 27.82 -23.00 2.64
C GLU A 249 28.90 -23.01 3.73
N GLN A 250 30.16 -23.25 3.38
CA GLN A 250 31.28 -23.27 4.31
C GLN A 250 31.74 -21.86 4.69
N VAL A 251 31.63 -20.89 3.79
CA VAL A 251 32.20 -19.54 3.96
C VAL A 251 31.16 -18.45 4.23
N VAL A 252 29.88 -18.68 3.95
CA VAL A 252 28.81 -17.66 4.11
C VAL A 252 28.73 -17.15 5.55
N GLY A 253 29.07 -17.99 6.53
CA GLY A 253 29.19 -17.58 7.92
C GLY A 253 30.28 -16.53 8.16
N LEU A 254 31.42 -16.65 7.46
CA LEU A 254 32.51 -15.68 7.49
C LEU A 254 32.11 -14.39 6.79
N THR A 255 31.44 -14.48 5.63
CA THR A 255 30.94 -13.29 4.92
C THR A 255 29.94 -12.53 5.78
N ARG A 256 28.99 -13.25 6.39
CA ARG A 256 27.99 -12.69 7.32
C ARG A 256 28.66 -12.01 8.51
N TYR A 257 29.70 -12.63 9.08
CA TYR A 257 30.44 -12.03 10.19
C TYR A 257 31.13 -10.73 9.76
N PHE A 258 31.86 -10.76 8.64
CA PHE A 258 32.57 -9.59 8.11
C PHE A 258 31.62 -8.44 7.75
N PHE A 259 30.52 -8.71 7.03
CA PHE A 259 29.52 -7.70 6.68
C PHE A 259 28.79 -7.17 7.94
N GLY A 260 28.45 -8.07 8.87
CA GLY A 260 27.86 -7.71 10.15
C GLY A 260 28.76 -6.78 10.98
N GLU A 261 30.07 -7.02 10.99
CA GLU A 261 31.04 -6.17 11.67
C GLU A 261 31.11 -4.77 11.06
N LEU A 262 31.21 -4.67 9.73
CA LEU A 262 31.23 -3.38 9.02
C LEU A 262 29.96 -2.57 9.27
N THR A 263 28.81 -3.19 9.11
CA THR A 263 27.50 -2.52 9.19
C THR A 263 27.19 -2.07 10.62
N SER A 264 27.38 -2.96 11.61
CA SER A 264 27.10 -2.64 13.02
C SER A 264 27.99 -1.52 13.57
N GLN A 265 29.27 -1.46 13.17
CA GLN A 265 30.19 -0.45 13.66
C GLN A 265 30.09 0.89 12.93
N THR A 266 29.47 0.93 11.74
CA THR A 266 29.29 2.17 10.95
C THR A 266 27.85 2.70 10.99
N GLY A 267 26.94 2.04 11.72
CA GLY A 267 25.53 2.45 11.82
C GLY A 267 24.69 2.09 10.59
N GLY A 268 25.22 1.25 9.70
CA GLY A 268 24.51 0.71 8.55
C GLY A 268 23.77 -0.60 8.86
N TRP A 269 23.15 -1.19 7.84
CA TRP A 269 22.36 -2.43 7.95
C TRP A 269 22.88 -3.50 7.00
N MET A 270 22.48 -4.76 7.26
CA MET A 270 22.83 -5.91 6.43
C MET A 270 21.57 -6.65 6.00
N LEU A 271 21.37 -6.79 4.68
CA LEU A 271 20.36 -7.66 4.10
C LEU A 271 20.99 -8.99 3.71
N ASP A 272 20.55 -10.07 4.35
CA ASP A 272 21.07 -11.40 4.14
C ASP A 272 20.21 -12.20 3.15
N LEU A 273 20.51 -12.08 1.85
CA LEU A 273 19.82 -12.83 0.80
C LEU A 273 20.32 -14.27 0.65
N SER A 274 21.17 -14.76 1.56
CA SER A 274 21.46 -16.19 1.68
C SER A 274 20.31 -16.97 2.32
N ASP A 275 19.41 -16.29 3.04
CA ASP A 275 18.22 -16.90 3.65
C ASP A 275 17.07 -17.03 2.61
N PRO A 276 16.65 -18.26 2.26
CA PRO A 276 15.56 -18.47 1.31
C PRO A 276 14.22 -17.84 1.73
N GLN A 277 13.95 -17.74 3.04
CA GLN A 277 12.72 -17.10 3.54
C GLN A 277 12.75 -15.59 3.28
N LEU A 278 13.90 -14.95 3.46
CA LEU A 278 14.05 -13.53 3.16
C LEU A 278 13.97 -13.28 1.66
N VAL A 279 14.61 -14.12 0.83
CA VAL A 279 14.54 -14.03 -0.64
C VAL A 279 13.08 -14.08 -1.10
N SER A 280 12.30 -15.08 -0.67
CA SER A 280 10.87 -15.16 -1.04
C SER A 280 10.06 -13.93 -0.62
N SER A 281 10.35 -13.37 0.57
CA SER A 281 9.68 -12.15 1.06
C SER A 281 10.04 -10.93 0.20
N VAL A 282 11.31 -10.81 -0.20
CA VAL A 282 11.81 -9.75 -1.07
C VAL A 282 11.24 -9.88 -2.48
N GLU A 283 11.18 -11.09 -3.03
CA GLU A 283 10.56 -11.36 -4.32
C GLU A 283 9.07 -11.02 -4.34
N GLN A 284 8.36 -11.26 -3.23
CA GLN A 284 6.97 -10.85 -3.09
C GLN A 284 6.83 -9.32 -3.02
N ALA A 285 7.68 -8.64 -2.25
CA ALA A 285 7.68 -7.19 -2.15
C ALA A 285 8.04 -6.49 -3.48
N ALA A 286 8.94 -7.08 -4.27
CA ALA A 286 9.31 -6.60 -5.59
C ALA A 286 8.18 -6.75 -6.61
N ARG A 287 7.44 -7.87 -6.58
CA ARG A 287 6.24 -8.08 -7.40
C ARG A 287 5.14 -7.05 -7.11
N ASN A 288 5.05 -6.60 -5.86
CA ASN A 288 4.08 -5.61 -5.41
C ASN A 288 4.60 -4.16 -5.51
N ALA A 289 5.82 -3.95 -6.01
CA ALA A 289 6.43 -2.63 -6.06
C ALA A 289 5.70 -1.75 -7.10
N VAL A 290 5.17 -0.63 -6.65
CA VAL A 290 4.48 0.33 -7.53
C VAL A 290 5.51 1.04 -8.41
N SER A 291 5.40 0.94 -9.73
CA SER A 291 6.37 1.55 -10.65
C SER A 291 6.00 2.96 -11.10
N GLU A 292 4.74 3.36 -10.95
CA GLU A 292 4.21 4.60 -11.53
C GLU A 292 3.71 5.58 -10.46
N PHE A 293 4.05 6.85 -10.64
CA PHE A 293 3.75 7.89 -9.68
C PHE A 293 3.43 9.22 -10.37
N ILE A 294 2.60 10.02 -9.72
CA ILE A 294 2.40 11.43 -10.05
C ILE A 294 2.90 12.32 -8.91
N LYS A 295 3.67 13.37 -9.23
CA LYS A 295 4.14 14.34 -8.23
C LYS A 295 2.99 15.28 -7.84
N ILE A 296 2.74 15.44 -6.55
CA ILE A 296 1.68 16.29 -5.98
C ILE A 296 2.16 17.32 -4.95
N ASP A 297 3.48 17.42 -4.76
CA ASP A 297 4.12 18.21 -3.71
C ASP A 297 3.79 17.74 -2.28
N ALA A 298 4.63 18.12 -1.32
CA ALA A 298 4.44 17.74 0.07
C ALA A 298 3.16 18.37 0.65
N ILE A 299 2.48 17.64 1.54
CA ILE A 299 1.31 18.09 2.30
C ILE A 299 1.75 18.29 3.75
N THR A 300 1.36 19.41 4.34
CA THR A 300 1.70 19.77 5.72
C THR A 300 0.48 19.77 6.64
N ARG A 301 0.73 19.58 7.93
CA ARG A 301 -0.30 19.67 8.99
C ARG A 301 -0.94 21.06 9.03
N ALA A 302 -0.17 22.10 8.73
CA ALA A 302 -0.69 23.47 8.65
C ALA A 302 -1.78 23.60 7.58
N GLU A 303 -1.58 23.02 6.40
CA GLU A 303 -2.57 23.04 5.32
C GLU A 303 -3.82 22.21 5.66
N ILE A 304 -3.62 21.04 6.28
CA ILE A 304 -4.74 20.19 6.74
C ILE A 304 -5.59 20.98 7.75
N GLU A 305 -4.94 21.67 8.71
CA GLU A 305 -5.64 22.44 9.73
C GLU A 305 -6.29 23.71 9.16
N GLU A 306 -5.68 24.34 8.14
CA GLU A 306 -6.29 25.44 7.40
C GLU A 306 -7.61 25.00 6.73
N VAL A 307 -7.61 23.84 6.07
CA VAL A 307 -8.81 23.27 5.44
C VAL A 307 -9.87 22.95 6.49
N ARG A 308 -9.50 22.37 7.64
CA ARG A 308 -10.42 22.12 8.76
C ARG A 308 -11.00 23.41 9.33
N SER A 309 -10.16 24.42 9.52
CA SER A 309 -10.54 25.72 10.05
C SER A 309 -11.49 26.47 9.10
N ALA A 310 -11.21 26.45 7.79
CA ALA A 310 -12.05 27.05 6.77
C ALA A 310 -13.43 26.38 6.73
N ALA A 311 -13.49 25.04 6.75
CA ALA A 311 -14.74 24.30 6.81
C ALA A 311 -15.53 24.59 8.11
N GLY A 312 -14.83 24.72 9.25
CA GLY A 312 -15.41 25.15 10.52
C GLY A 312 -16.02 26.55 10.47
N ALA A 313 -15.29 27.52 9.92
CA ALA A 313 -15.75 28.90 9.77
C ALA A 313 -17.00 29.00 8.87
N GLN A 314 -17.04 28.19 7.80
CA GLN A 314 -18.18 28.08 6.91
C GLN A 314 -19.33 27.22 7.48
N LYS A 315 -19.14 26.60 8.65
CA LYS A 315 -20.07 25.61 9.24
C LYS A 315 -20.46 24.52 8.25
N ALA A 316 -19.49 24.08 7.43
CA ALA A 316 -19.69 22.98 6.50
C ALA A 316 -20.02 21.71 7.28
N LYS A 317 -21.03 20.95 6.83
CA LYS A 317 -21.49 19.73 7.52
C LYS A 317 -20.41 18.64 7.62
N ILE A 318 -19.43 18.66 6.71
CA ILE A 318 -18.30 17.72 6.73
C ILE A 318 -17.32 17.99 7.88
N ALA A 319 -17.34 19.18 8.46
CA ALA A 319 -16.40 19.60 9.49
C ALA A 319 -16.65 18.85 10.82
N PRO A 320 -15.61 18.26 11.46
CA PRO A 320 -15.76 17.44 12.68
C PRO A 320 -16.49 18.15 13.82
N GLN A 321 -16.24 19.44 14.02
CA GLN A 321 -16.87 20.28 15.03
C GLN A 321 -18.38 20.51 14.83
N THR A 322 -18.93 20.19 13.67
CA THR A 322 -20.36 20.37 13.37
C THR A 322 -21.18 19.10 13.51
N ARG A 323 -20.53 17.93 13.60
CA ARG A 323 -21.13 16.61 13.66
C ARG A 323 -21.06 16.03 15.07
N VAL A 324 -21.89 15.02 15.33
CA VAL A 324 -21.88 14.24 16.58
C VAL A 324 -21.09 12.98 16.34
N ARG A 325 -20.05 12.75 17.12
CA ARG A 325 -19.21 11.55 16.95
C ARG A 325 -19.62 10.45 17.92
N VAL A 326 -19.85 9.26 17.39
CA VAL A 326 -20.51 8.17 18.12
C VAL A 326 -19.72 6.88 17.97
N ALA A 327 -19.39 6.25 19.10
CA ALA A 327 -18.80 4.92 19.15
C ALA A 327 -19.89 3.89 19.50
N VAL A 328 -19.95 2.78 18.76
CA VAL A 328 -20.84 1.65 19.08
C VAL A 328 -20.00 0.42 19.40
N MET A 329 -19.93 0.07 20.67
CA MET A 329 -19.22 -1.11 21.16
C MET A 329 -20.04 -2.37 20.88
N PRO A 330 -19.39 -3.53 20.68
CA PRO A 330 -20.07 -4.81 20.72
C PRO A 330 -20.90 -4.97 21.99
N HIS A 331 -22.13 -5.45 21.87
CA HIS A 331 -23.05 -5.65 22.99
C HIS A 331 -22.69 -6.90 23.80
N LEU A 332 -21.48 -6.89 24.35
CA LEU A 332 -20.84 -7.92 25.16
C LEU A 332 -20.38 -7.34 26.49
N LYS A 333 -20.24 -8.18 27.51
CA LYS A 333 -19.58 -7.77 28.76
C LYS A 333 -18.13 -7.36 28.47
N LEU A 334 -17.59 -6.41 29.24
CA LEU A 334 -16.23 -5.88 29.01
C LEU A 334 -15.16 -6.96 29.11
N GLU A 335 -15.38 -7.98 29.94
CA GLU A 335 -14.47 -9.11 30.16
C GLU A 335 -14.49 -10.13 29.02
N GLU A 336 -15.60 -10.18 28.28
CA GLU A 336 -15.85 -11.09 27.15
C GLU A 336 -15.70 -10.38 25.79
N MET A 337 -15.26 -9.11 25.82
CA MET A 337 -15.23 -8.23 24.66
C MET A 337 -14.38 -8.83 23.54
N ASN A 338 -15.00 -8.97 22.37
CA ASN A 338 -14.34 -9.34 21.14
C ASN A 338 -14.94 -8.52 20.00
N PHE A 339 -14.21 -8.44 18.89
CA PHE A 339 -14.61 -7.66 17.71
C PHE A 339 -14.81 -8.56 16.48
N SER A 340 -15.03 -9.86 16.71
CA SER A 340 -15.22 -10.85 15.64
C SER A 340 -16.62 -10.74 15.05
N ARG A 341 -16.71 -10.48 13.74
CA ARG A 341 -17.99 -10.45 12.99
C ARG A 341 -18.76 -11.79 13.01
N ARG A 342 -18.15 -12.87 13.52
CA ARG A 342 -18.85 -14.15 13.73
C ARG A 342 -19.75 -14.12 14.96
N ASP A 343 -19.45 -13.25 15.92
CA ASP A 343 -20.21 -13.05 17.15
C ASP A 343 -21.51 -12.26 16.86
N PRO A 344 -22.69 -12.77 17.28
CA PRO A 344 -23.96 -12.05 17.13
C PRO A 344 -23.95 -10.63 17.70
N ALA A 345 -23.26 -10.37 18.82
CA ALA A 345 -23.24 -9.06 19.45
C ALA A 345 -22.43 -8.03 18.65
N VAL A 346 -21.36 -8.47 18.00
CA VAL A 346 -20.55 -7.62 17.12
C VAL A 346 -21.34 -7.28 15.86
N ARG A 347 -22.06 -8.26 15.28
CA ARG A 347 -22.92 -8.01 14.12
C ARG A 347 -24.05 -7.04 14.43
N PHE A 348 -24.66 -7.17 15.61
CA PHE A 348 -25.67 -6.22 16.06
C PHE A 348 -25.10 -4.79 16.16
N ALA A 349 -23.88 -4.64 16.69
CA ALA A 349 -23.19 -3.35 16.70
C ALA A 349 -22.85 -2.84 15.28
N ASP A 350 -22.43 -3.70 14.35
CA ASP A 350 -22.23 -3.36 12.93
C ASP A 350 -23.53 -2.82 12.30
N GLU A 351 -24.67 -3.47 12.57
CA GLU A 351 -25.99 -3.06 12.08
C GLU A 351 -26.41 -1.70 12.66
N MET A 352 -26.24 -1.50 13.97
CA MET A 352 -26.47 -0.21 14.61
C MET A 352 -25.60 0.90 13.99
N ARG A 353 -24.32 0.63 13.71
CA ARG A 353 -23.43 1.59 13.06
C ARG A 353 -23.93 1.94 11.66
N SER A 354 -24.26 0.94 10.85
CA SER A 354 -24.83 1.14 9.51
C SER A 354 -26.11 1.99 9.56
N GLN A 355 -26.99 1.76 10.53
CA GLN A 355 -28.21 2.55 10.69
C GLN A 355 -27.93 4.00 11.12
N LEU A 356 -26.97 4.22 12.03
CA LEU A 356 -26.55 5.56 12.43
C LEU A 356 -25.92 6.36 11.28
N GLU A 357 -25.18 5.71 10.39
CA GLU A 357 -24.61 6.34 9.19
C GLU A 357 -25.69 6.86 8.22
N THR A 358 -26.90 6.27 8.22
CA THR A 358 -28.01 6.72 7.36
C THR A 358 -28.58 8.09 7.75
N ILE A 359 -28.26 8.58 8.95
CA ILE A 359 -28.70 9.90 9.44
C ILE A 359 -28.05 11.03 8.63
N GLY A 360 -26.92 10.73 7.98
CA GLY A 360 -26.21 11.59 7.08
C GLY A 360 -25.07 12.35 7.74
N LEU A 361 -24.66 13.47 7.15
CA LEU A 361 -23.47 14.24 7.53
C LEU A 361 -23.45 14.79 8.98
N ASP A 362 -24.57 14.73 9.72
CA ASP A 362 -24.66 15.23 11.09
C ASP A 362 -24.08 14.22 12.13
N VAL A 363 -23.83 12.97 11.73
CA VAL A 363 -23.32 11.90 12.60
C VAL A 363 -22.06 11.27 12.00
N ASP A 364 -21.02 11.15 12.82
CA ASP A 364 -19.78 10.45 12.53
C ASP A 364 -19.71 9.18 13.37
N VAL A 365 -19.70 8.02 12.72
CA VAL A 365 -19.73 6.73 13.39
C VAL A 365 -18.33 6.14 13.40
N VAL A 366 -17.79 5.88 14.59
CA VAL A 366 -16.46 5.29 14.74
C VAL A 366 -16.48 3.85 14.20
N SER A 367 -15.52 3.53 13.33
CA SER A 367 -15.41 2.19 12.74
C SER A 367 -15.04 1.12 13.77
N ASN A 368 -15.49 -0.12 13.52
CA ASN A 368 -15.18 -1.28 14.38
C ASN A 368 -13.67 -1.45 14.63
N HIS A 369 -12.87 -1.22 13.60
CA HIS A 369 -11.43 -1.39 13.64
C HIS A 369 -10.72 -0.34 14.51
N VAL A 370 -11.13 0.93 14.44
CA VAL A 370 -10.62 1.99 15.32
C VAL A 370 -10.94 1.67 16.78
N LEU A 371 -12.16 1.18 17.04
CA LEU A 371 -12.60 0.77 18.37
C LEU A 371 -11.79 -0.42 18.88
N GLU A 372 -11.61 -1.46 18.08
CA GLU A 372 -10.82 -2.65 18.43
C GLU A 372 -9.38 -2.27 18.82
N ARG A 373 -8.70 -1.51 17.97
CA ARG A 373 -7.32 -1.09 18.20
C ARG A 373 -7.20 -0.23 19.46
N THR A 374 -8.16 0.64 19.72
CA THR A 374 -8.18 1.51 20.89
C THR A 374 -8.48 0.71 22.16
N PHE A 375 -9.43 -0.22 22.10
CA PHE A 375 -9.78 -1.11 23.21
C PHE A 375 -8.57 -1.92 23.69
N TYR A 376 -7.83 -2.55 22.78
CA TYR A 376 -6.66 -3.35 23.17
C TYR A 376 -5.45 -2.52 23.63
N LYS A 377 -5.37 -1.24 23.27
CA LYS A 377 -4.36 -0.32 23.80
C LYS A 377 -4.66 0.12 25.24
N ILE A 378 -5.94 0.19 25.60
CA ILE A 378 -6.39 0.68 26.90
C ILE A 378 -6.49 -0.51 27.87
N ASN A 379 -5.78 -0.44 29.00
CA ASN A 379 -5.93 -1.44 30.05
C ASN A 379 -7.21 -1.19 30.85
N THR A 380 -8.28 -1.91 30.53
CA THR A 380 -9.59 -1.80 31.20
C THR A 380 -9.73 -2.74 32.41
N LYS A 381 -8.73 -3.59 32.71
CA LYS A 381 -8.85 -4.60 33.78
C LYS A 381 -9.00 -3.96 35.16
N GLY A 382 -10.09 -4.31 35.85
CA GLY A 382 -10.38 -3.85 37.21
C GLY A 382 -10.91 -2.42 37.31
N MET A 383 -11.16 -1.75 36.18
CA MET A 383 -11.82 -0.45 36.17
C MET A 383 -13.34 -0.59 36.32
N PRO A 384 -14.01 0.37 36.98
CA PRO A 384 -15.46 0.49 36.89
C PRO A 384 -15.90 0.61 35.43
N ARG A 385 -17.03 -0.03 35.12
CA ARG A 385 -17.66 -0.10 33.79
C ARG A 385 -17.70 1.27 33.08
N GLU A 386 -18.22 2.28 33.77
CA GLU A 386 -18.39 3.64 33.25
C GLU A 386 -17.05 4.31 32.96
N ALA A 387 -16.05 4.10 33.82
CA ALA A 387 -14.71 4.65 33.64
C ALA A 387 -13.99 4.02 32.44
N ALA A 388 -14.16 2.71 32.24
CA ALA A 388 -13.60 2.02 31.08
C ALA A 388 -14.19 2.55 29.76
N LEU A 389 -15.51 2.67 29.68
CA LEU A 389 -16.20 3.20 28.50
C LEU A 389 -15.88 4.67 28.24
N GLN A 390 -15.78 5.47 29.30
CA GLN A 390 -15.37 6.87 29.18
C GLN A 390 -13.97 6.98 28.57
N LEU A 391 -13.03 6.16 29.06
CA LEU A 391 -11.66 6.15 28.57
C LEU A 391 -11.56 5.67 27.11
N ILE A 392 -12.34 4.65 26.73
CA ILE A 392 -12.45 4.20 25.34
C ILE A 392 -13.02 5.31 24.45
N GLY A 393 -14.10 5.95 24.89
CA GLY A 393 -14.75 7.05 24.15
C GLY A 393 -13.82 8.24 23.96
N GLN A 394 -13.07 8.63 25.00
CA GLN A 394 -12.03 9.66 24.90
C GLN A 394 -10.89 9.24 23.96
N GLY A 395 -10.52 7.95 23.96
CA GLY A 395 -9.49 7.41 23.09
C GLY A 395 -9.82 7.46 21.60
N VAL A 396 -11.11 7.52 21.23
CA VAL A 396 -11.58 7.64 19.84
C VAL A 396 -12.27 8.99 19.54
N ASP A 397 -12.15 9.95 20.46
CA ASP A 397 -12.80 11.27 20.39
C ASP A 397 -14.32 11.19 20.12
N ALA A 398 -14.99 10.19 20.68
CA ALA A 398 -16.44 10.08 20.59
C ALA A 398 -17.11 10.99 21.62
N ASP A 399 -18.19 11.68 21.24
CA ASP A 399 -19.07 12.37 22.18
C ASP A 399 -19.91 11.38 22.99
N TYR A 400 -20.31 10.27 22.36
CA TYR A 400 -21.16 9.26 22.96
C TYR A 400 -20.69 7.83 22.65
N VAL A 401 -20.79 6.95 23.65
CA VAL A 401 -20.49 5.52 23.53
C VAL A 401 -21.77 4.72 23.75
N PHE A 402 -22.20 3.99 22.73
CA PHE A 402 -23.30 3.03 22.76
C PHE A 402 -22.74 1.68 23.18
N TRP A 403 -23.32 1.09 24.22
CA TRP A 403 -22.90 -0.22 24.69
C TRP A 403 -23.99 -0.90 25.53
N GLY A 404 -23.96 -2.23 25.54
CA GLY A 404 -24.97 -3.04 26.18
C GLY A 404 -24.62 -4.53 26.21
N ALA A 405 -25.63 -5.38 26.35
CA ALA A 405 -25.48 -6.82 26.35
C ALA A 405 -26.67 -7.51 25.69
N LEU A 406 -26.42 -8.59 24.95
CA LEU A 406 -27.47 -9.55 24.59
C LEU A 406 -27.95 -10.29 25.85
N ILE A 407 -29.26 -10.53 25.96
CA ILE A 407 -29.84 -11.24 27.12
C ILE A 407 -29.68 -12.75 26.93
N ASP A 408 -29.05 -13.40 27.92
CA ASP A 408 -28.86 -14.85 27.94
C ASP A 408 -30.21 -15.60 27.83
N GLY A 409 -30.30 -16.53 26.87
CA GLY A 409 -31.51 -17.32 26.62
C GLY A 409 -32.61 -16.59 25.84
N SER A 410 -32.38 -15.35 25.40
CA SER A 410 -33.25 -14.59 24.50
C SER A 410 -32.37 -13.82 23.51
N PRO A 411 -31.84 -14.49 22.46
CA PRO A 411 -30.93 -13.86 21.49
C PRO A 411 -31.57 -12.66 20.79
N ASP A 412 -32.91 -12.61 20.79
CA ASP A 412 -33.69 -11.52 20.23
C ASP A 412 -33.93 -10.38 21.22
N ARG A 413 -33.23 -10.32 22.36
CA ARG A 413 -33.39 -9.23 23.33
C ARG A 413 -32.06 -8.59 23.67
N VAL A 414 -32.00 -7.27 23.54
CA VAL A 414 -30.79 -6.47 23.81
C VAL A 414 -31.06 -5.44 24.91
N GLU A 415 -30.20 -5.41 25.92
CA GLU A 415 -30.03 -4.25 26.79
C GLU A 415 -29.01 -3.30 26.16
N SER A 416 -29.34 -2.01 26.07
CA SER A 416 -28.44 -1.01 25.48
C SER A 416 -28.51 0.28 26.28
N GLY A 417 -27.38 0.98 26.36
CA GLY A 417 -27.27 2.29 26.99
C GLY A 417 -26.28 3.16 26.24
N VAL A 418 -26.37 4.46 26.49
CA VAL A 418 -25.48 5.45 25.88
C VAL A 418 -24.82 6.28 26.96
N LEU A 419 -23.50 6.28 26.95
CA LEU A 419 -22.65 7.02 27.86
C LEU A 419 -22.16 8.30 27.19
N ASP A 420 -22.29 9.42 27.88
CA ASP A 420 -21.65 10.69 27.50
C ASP A 420 -20.20 10.66 27.99
N THR A 421 -19.26 10.81 27.05
CA THR A 421 -17.82 10.70 27.33
C THR A 421 -17.28 11.88 28.14
N LYS A 422 -17.96 13.04 28.10
CA LYS A 422 -17.57 14.23 28.86
C LYS A 422 -17.93 14.06 30.34
N THR A 423 -19.10 13.50 30.62
CA THR A 423 -19.57 13.32 32.01
C THR A 423 -19.26 11.94 32.60
N GLY A 424 -18.95 10.95 31.76
CA GLY A 424 -18.73 9.56 32.17
C GLY A 424 -19.99 8.87 32.70
N ARG A 425 -21.17 9.39 32.36
CA ARG A 425 -22.46 8.89 32.86
C ARG A 425 -23.35 8.42 31.73
N PHE A 426 -24.15 7.38 32.01
CA PHE A 426 -25.22 6.98 31.10
C PHE A 426 -26.29 8.06 31.04
N VAL A 427 -26.52 8.58 29.84
CA VAL A 427 -27.57 9.56 29.55
C VAL A 427 -28.91 8.83 29.35
N VAL A 428 -28.85 7.62 28.78
CA VAL A 428 -29.99 6.73 28.57
C VAL A 428 -29.55 5.30 28.87
N SER A 429 -30.47 4.54 29.46
CA SER A 429 -30.36 3.09 29.58
C SER A 429 -31.73 2.50 29.31
N ILE A 430 -31.78 1.42 28.53
CA ILE A 430 -33.00 0.67 28.26
C ILE A 430 -32.91 -0.66 29.03
N PRO A 431 -33.30 -0.67 30.32
CA PRO A 431 -33.23 -1.87 31.14
C PRO A 431 -34.32 -2.87 30.73
N GLY A 432 -34.00 -4.16 30.71
CA GLY A 432 -34.98 -5.21 30.51
C GLY A 432 -35.24 -5.63 29.07
N GLY A 433 -34.36 -5.33 28.12
CA GLY A 433 -34.31 -5.98 26.81
C GLY A 433 -35.43 -5.62 25.82
N VAL A 434 -35.09 -4.97 24.71
CA VAL A 434 -36.02 -4.75 23.59
C VAL A 434 -35.91 -5.90 22.59
N GLU A 435 -37.06 -6.30 22.04
CA GLU A 435 -37.16 -7.33 21.01
C GLU A 435 -36.45 -6.87 19.72
N THR A 436 -35.59 -7.73 19.16
CA THR A 436 -34.69 -7.42 18.05
C THR A 436 -35.10 -8.15 16.78
N GLU A 437 -36.37 -8.45 16.55
CA GLU A 437 -36.81 -8.92 15.24
C GLU A 437 -36.79 -7.76 14.22
N PHE A 438 -36.66 -8.03 12.94
CA PHE A 438 -36.86 -7.01 11.90
C PHE A 438 -38.36 -6.79 11.63
N PRO A 439 -38.87 -5.54 11.56
CA PRO A 439 -38.20 -4.23 11.56
C PRO A 439 -38.02 -3.60 12.95
N ALA A 440 -38.32 -4.32 14.03
CA ALA A 440 -38.17 -3.84 15.41
C ALA A 440 -36.71 -3.49 15.80
N ARG A 441 -35.68 -3.98 15.10
CA ARG A 441 -34.27 -3.47 15.25
C ARG A 441 -34.09 -2.03 14.81
N ALA A 442 -34.68 -1.67 13.67
CA ALA A 442 -34.66 -0.30 13.17
C ALA A 442 -35.45 0.63 14.12
N SER A 443 -36.54 0.10 14.71
CA SER A 443 -37.27 0.81 15.77
C SER A 443 -36.51 0.89 17.10
N LEU A 444 -35.61 -0.06 17.41
CA LEU A 444 -34.72 0.04 18.57
C LEU A 444 -33.72 1.19 18.41
N CYS A 445 -33.06 1.30 17.25
CA CYS A 445 -32.19 2.45 16.97
C CYS A 445 -32.97 3.77 17.06
N SER A 446 -34.17 3.84 16.46
CA SER A 446 -35.01 5.03 16.56
C SER A 446 -35.41 5.32 18.01
N THR A 447 -35.77 4.29 18.79
CA THR A 447 -36.17 4.42 20.20
C THR A 447 -35.00 4.88 21.07
N VAL A 448 -33.80 4.34 20.86
CA VAL A 448 -32.58 4.80 21.54
C VAL A 448 -32.32 6.27 21.19
N LEU A 449 -32.39 6.65 19.92
CA LEU A 449 -32.20 8.03 19.48
C LEU A 449 -33.28 8.98 20.00
N ASP A 450 -34.53 8.55 20.07
CA ASP A 450 -35.65 9.30 20.63
C ASP A 450 -35.47 9.50 22.14
N ALA A 451 -35.10 8.44 22.86
CA ALA A 451 -34.78 8.50 24.28
C ALA A 451 -33.60 9.45 24.52
N LEU A 452 -32.57 9.43 23.67
CA LEU A 452 -31.44 10.37 23.75
C LEU A 452 -31.86 11.80 23.48
N ALA A 453 -32.69 12.05 22.47
CA ALA A 453 -33.20 13.38 22.17
C ALA A 453 -34.07 13.92 23.31
N GLN A 454 -34.85 13.05 23.98
CA GLN A 454 -35.63 13.41 25.15
C GLN A 454 -34.75 13.68 26.38
N ALA A 455 -33.78 12.81 26.68
CA ALA A 455 -32.85 12.98 27.79
C ALA A 455 -31.97 14.23 27.61
N SER A 456 -31.52 14.51 26.38
CA SER A 456 -30.77 15.71 26.00
C SER A 456 -31.57 17.00 26.19
N LYS A 457 -32.89 16.98 25.93
CA LYS A 457 -33.79 18.11 26.23
C LYS A 457 -33.95 18.36 27.73
N GLN A 458 -33.89 17.32 28.56
CA GLN A 458 -34.07 17.41 30.02
C GLN A 458 -32.75 17.74 30.76
N GLY A 459 -31.60 17.29 30.25
CA GLY A 459 -30.28 17.44 30.87
C GLY A 459 -29.49 18.69 30.48
N GLY A 460 -30.04 19.57 29.64
CA GLY A 460 -29.43 20.87 29.33
C GLY A 460 -28.27 20.85 28.33
N ASN A 461 -28.08 19.76 27.57
CA ASN A 461 -27.07 19.67 26.50
C ASN A 461 -27.74 19.38 25.14
N PRO A 462 -28.54 20.32 24.59
CA PRO A 462 -29.71 19.99 23.75
C PRO A 462 -29.47 20.00 22.24
N ILE A 463 -28.34 20.50 21.75
CA ILE A 463 -28.26 21.02 20.37
C ILE A 463 -27.88 19.95 19.33
N GLN A 464 -27.10 18.95 19.72
CA GLN A 464 -26.50 17.99 18.79
C GLN A 464 -27.40 16.77 18.52
N LEU A 465 -27.83 16.04 19.56
CA LEU A 465 -28.75 14.90 19.42
C LEU A 465 -30.16 15.28 18.91
N ALA A 466 -30.64 16.48 19.21
CA ALA A 466 -31.94 16.94 18.70
C ALA A 466 -31.93 17.25 17.19
N ARG A 467 -30.75 17.48 16.57
CA ARG A 467 -30.61 17.61 15.10
C ARG A 467 -30.71 16.26 14.42
N VAL A 468 -30.05 15.25 15.00
CA VAL A 468 -30.08 13.83 14.59
C VAL A 468 -31.53 13.31 14.56
N GLN A 469 -32.35 13.68 15.55
CA GLN A 469 -33.77 13.28 15.64
C GLN A 469 -34.62 13.69 14.43
N ARG A 470 -34.42 14.88 13.83
CA ARG A 470 -35.29 15.37 12.74
C ARG A 470 -35.11 14.62 11.43
N LYS A 471 -34.07 13.78 11.31
CA LYS A 471 -33.67 13.11 10.07
C LYS A 471 -33.66 11.59 10.15
N PHE A 472 -33.99 10.99 11.30
CA PHE A 472 -34.06 9.53 11.39
C PHE A 472 -35.28 9.03 10.60
N GLN A 473 -35.09 8.84 9.31
CA GLN A 473 -35.95 8.01 8.47
C GLN A 473 -35.24 6.66 8.44
N THR A 474 -35.89 5.60 8.94
CA THR A 474 -35.37 4.23 8.79
C THR A 474 -35.20 3.95 7.31
N ARG A 475 -33.96 4.08 6.83
CA ARG A 475 -33.58 3.68 5.49
C ARG A 475 -33.38 2.18 5.53
N LEU A 476 -34.48 1.43 5.48
CA LEU A 476 -34.41 -0.02 5.34
C LEU A 476 -33.76 -0.29 3.98
N VAL A 477 -32.48 -0.64 4.01
CA VAL A 477 -31.66 -0.89 2.83
C VAL A 477 -32.12 -2.18 2.14
N ALA A 478 -32.75 -3.08 2.89
CA ALA A 478 -33.16 -4.39 2.43
C ALA A 478 -34.66 -4.68 2.70
N SER A 479 -35.20 -5.59 1.89
CA SER A 479 -36.58 -6.08 2.01
C SER A 479 -36.78 -7.13 3.11
N THR A 480 -35.70 -7.76 3.59
CA THR A 480 -35.73 -8.80 4.63
C THR A 480 -34.54 -8.66 5.58
N GLU A 481 -34.69 -9.15 6.82
CA GLU A 481 -33.61 -9.16 7.82
C GLU A 481 -32.38 -9.91 7.35
N GLU A 482 -32.59 -11.09 6.74
CA GLU A 482 -31.53 -11.94 6.24
C GLU A 482 -30.70 -11.21 5.16
N LEU A 483 -31.37 -10.49 4.26
CA LEU A 483 -30.75 -9.70 3.20
C LEU A 483 -29.93 -8.55 3.79
N GLU A 484 -30.47 -7.82 4.77
CA GLU A 484 -29.73 -6.75 5.47
C GLU A 484 -28.47 -7.29 6.14
N ARG A 485 -28.62 -8.41 6.88
CA ARG A 485 -27.52 -9.04 7.61
C ARG A 485 -26.38 -9.46 6.69
N LEU A 486 -26.69 -10.12 5.58
CA LEU A 486 -25.69 -10.54 4.59
C LEU A 486 -25.00 -9.33 3.94
N THR A 487 -25.76 -8.28 3.64
CA THR A 487 -25.24 -7.04 3.04
C THR A 487 -24.28 -6.30 3.98
N ILE A 488 -24.64 -6.19 5.27
CA ILE A 488 -23.78 -5.55 6.28
C ILE A 488 -22.51 -6.37 6.52
N ALA A 489 -22.61 -7.70 6.63
CA ALA A 489 -21.45 -8.58 6.79
C ALA A 489 -20.46 -8.43 5.62
N ALA A 490 -20.99 -8.35 4.40
CA ALA A 490 -20.18 -8.13 3.20
C ALA A 490 -19.53 -6.74 3.16
N ARG A 491 -20.28 -5.65 3.44
CA ARG A 491 -19.71 -4.29 3.56
C ARG A 491 -18.57 -4.24 4.57
N GLY A 492 -18.76 -4.93 5.68
CA GLY A 492 -17.75 -5.13 6.69
C GLY A 492 -16.46 -5.74 6.14
N SER A 493 -16.58 -6.89 5.50
CA SER A 493 -15.44 -7.61 4.91
C SER A 493 -14.74 -6.78 3.82
N ILE A 494 -15.49 -6.00 3.03
CA ILE A 494 -14.93 -5.07 2.04
C ILE A 494 -14.14 -3.95 2.72
N ALA A 495 -14.69 -3.34 3.76
CA ALA A 495 -14.01 -2.27 4.50
C ALA A 495 -12.71 -2.74 5.17
N ASP A 496 -12.70 -3.99 5.68
CA ASP A 496 -11.49 -4.61 6.23
C ASP A 496 -10.47 -4.91 5.11
N ALA A 497 -10.93 -5.34 3.93
CA ALA A 497 -10.06 -5.58 2.78
C ALA A 497 -9.41 -4.28 2.25
N MET A 498 -10.13 -3.16 2.26
CA MET A 498 -9.64 -1.84 1.82
C MET A 498 -8.52 -1.26 2.69
N GLN A 499 -8.34 -1.74 3.93
CA GLN A 499 -7.21 -1.34 4.78
C GLN A 499 -5.89 -1.98 4.36
N LEU A 500 -5.98 -3.07 3.59
CA LEU A 500 -4.83 -3.79 3.07
C LEU A 500 -4.56 -3.33 1.65
N GLN A 501 -3.30 -3.33 1.25
CA GLN A 501 -2.98 -3.19 -0.16
C GLN A 501 -3.55 -4.37 -0.95
N MET A 502 -3.96 -4.10 -2.19
CA MET A 502 -4.58 -5.13 -3.03
C MET A 502 -3.62 -6.31 -3.21
N GLY A 503 -4.09 -7.51 -2.85
CA GLY A 503 -3.29 -8.74 -2.96
C GLY A 503 -2.34 -8.98 -1.78
N GLU A 504 -2.28 -8.09 -0.78
CA GLU A 504 -1.49 -8.28 0.43
C GLU A 504 -2.32 -8.86 1.60
N GLY A 505 -1.63 -9.58 2.49
CA GLY A 505 -2.22 -10.18 3.69
C GLY A 505 -3.44 -11.08 3.40
N ASN A 506 -4.52 -10.86 4.14
CA ASN A 506 -5.78 -11.60 3.99
C ASN A 506 -6.80 -10.90 3.08
N SER A 507 -6.41 -9.88 2.30
CA SER A 507 -7.32 -9.10 1.44
C SER A 507 -8.13 -9.98 0.49
N GLN A 508 -7.49 -10.95 -0.16
CA GLN A 508 -8.16 -11.87 -1.08
C GLN A 508 -9.21 -12.73 -0.38
N GLN A 509 -8.91 -13.22 0.84
CA GLN A 509 -9.85 -14.00 1.65
C GLN A 509 -11.05 -13.15 2.07
N LEU A 510 -10.83 -11.89 2.45
CA LEU A 510 -11.90 -10.95 2.82
C LEU A 510 -12.82 -10.64 1.63
N PHE A 511 -12.28 -10.46 0.42
CA PHE A 511 -13.10 -10.33 -0.79
C PHE A 511 -13.86 -11.61 -1.14
N GLN A 512 -13.31 -12.79 -0.86
CA GLN A 512 -14.04 -14.06 -1.05
C GLN A 512 -15.18 -14.22 -0.04
N ASP A 513 -14.95 -13.85 1.22
CA ASP A 513 -16.00 -13.85 2.25
C ASP A 513 -17.12 -12.87 1.90
N ALA A 514 -16.78 -11.65 1.47
CA ALA A 514 -17.75 -10.68 0.96
C ALA A 514 -18.54 -11.21 -0.25
N GLN A 515 -17.86 -11.85 -1.21
CA GLN A 515 -18.50 -12.45 -2.38
C GLN A 515 -19.53 -13.50 -1.96
N ARG A 516 -19.16 -14.42 -1.06
CA ARG A 516 -20.05 -15.49 -0.58
C ARG A 516 -21.33 -14.91 0.04
N ASP A 517 -21.18 -13.92 0.91
CA ASP A 517 -22.30 -13.33 1.63
C ASP A 517 -23.21 -12.54 0.69
N LEU A 518 -22.65 -11.81 -0.28
CA LEU A 518 -23.43 -11.11 -1.30
C LEU A 518 -24.10 -12.03 -2.32
N GLU A 519 -23.49 -13.16 -2.69
CA GLU A 519 -24.15 -14.16 -3.54
C GLU A 519 -25.33 -14.84 -2.81
N ALA A 520 -25.24 -14.99 -1.50
CA ALA A 520 -26.37 -15.42 -0.69
C ALA A 520 -27.47 -14.34 -0.63
N ALA A 521 -27.09 -13.07 -0.47
CA ALA A 521 -28.00 -11.92 -0.52
C ALA A 521 -28.73 -11.81 -1.87
N LEU A 522 -28.00 -12.00 -2.98
CA LEU A 522 -28.54 -11.96 -4.34
C LEU A 522 -29.58 -13.05 -4.58
N LYS A 523 -29.50 -14.21 -3.90
CA LYS A 523 -30.54 -15.26 -3.98
C LYS A 523 -31.86 -14.83 -3.33
N LEU A 524 -31.82 -13.90 -2.37
CA LEU A 524 -32.98 -13.40 -1.65
C LEU A 524 -33.67 -12.26 -2.42
N ASP A 525 -32.90 -11.31 -2.94
CA ASP A 525 -33.37 -10.28 -3.88
C ASP A 525 -32.36 -10.09 -5.03
N PRO A 526 -32.59 -10.74 -6.19
CA PRO A 526 -31.70 -10.62 -7.35
C PRO A 526 -31.61 -9.21 -7.93
N THR A 527 -32.62 -8.37 -7.66
CA THR A 527 -32.74 -7.05 -8.27
C THR A 527 -32.16 -5.95 -7.39
N ASP A 528 -31.75 -6.27 -6.15
CA ASP A 528 -31.31 -5.29 -5.15
C ASP A 528 -30.11 -4.48 -5.68
N PRO A 529 -30.28 -3.16 -5.92
CA PRO A 529 -29.25 -2.36 -6.56
C PRO A 529 -28.01 -2.20 -5.66
N ILE A 530 -28.14 -2.26 -4.33
CA ILE A 530 -27.02 -2.15 -3.40
C ILE A 530 -26.22 -3.46 -3.39
N VAL A 531 -26.88 -4.61 -3.36
CA VAL A 531 -26.20 -5.92 -3.47
C VAL A 531 -25.47 -6.03 -4.81
N ASN A 532 -26.12 -5.64 -5.91
CA ASN A 532 -25.51 -5.66 -7.24
C ASN A 532 -24.32 -4.68 -7.33
N LEU A 533 -24.41 -3.48 -6.75
CA LEU A 533 -23.29 -2.53 -6.65
C LEU A 533 -22.10 -3.13 -5.89
N LEU A 534 -22.34 -3.68 -4.70
CA LEU A 534 -21.29 -4.26 -3.87
C LEU A 534 -20.64 -5.48 -4.52
N LEU A 535 -21.43 -6.34 -5.19
CA LEU A 535 -20.88 -7.45 -5.98
C LEU A 535 -19.99 -6.95 -7.12
N SER A 536 -20.40 -5.89 -7.80
CA SER A 536 -19.57 -5.27 -8.84
C SER A 536 -18.23 -4.82 -8.28
N ASN A 537 -18.22 -4.12 -7.14
CA ASN A 537 -17.00 -3.66 -6.48
C ASN A 537 -16.09 -4.83 -6.05
N VAL A 538 -16.66 -5.91 -5.52
CA VAL A 538 -15.90 -7.13 -5.16
C VAL A 538 -15.28 -7.76 -6.41
N TYR A 539 -16.05 -7.93 -7.47
CA TYR A 539 -15.55 -8.51 -8.72
C TYR A 539 -14.53 -7.63 -9.42
N PHE A 540 -14.67 -6.31 -9.34
CA PHE A 540 -13.71 -5.34 -9.85
C PHE A 540 -12.37 -5.44 -9.09
N SER A 541 -12.43 -5.52 -7.77
CA SER A 541 -11.23 -5.70 -6.92
C SER A 541 -10.53 -7.03 -7.20
N GLN A 542 -11.30 -8.11 -7.34
CA GLN A 542 -10.77 -9.42 -7.75
C GLN A 542 -10.15 -9.39 -9.16
N TYR A 543 -10.77 -8.67 -10.09
CA TYR A 543 -10.21 -8.45 -11.42
C TYR A 543 -8.84 -7.76 -11.35
N GLN A 544 -8.72 -6.68 -10.59
CA GLN A 544 -7.46 -5.95 -10.42
C GLN A 544 -6.34 -6.87 -9.89
N ILE A 545 -6.63 -7.67 -8.85
CA ILE A 545 -5.69 -8.64 -8.29
C ILE A 545 -5.28 -9.70 -9.33
N LEU A 546 -6.24 -10.30 -10.02
CA LEU A 546 -5.99 -11.35 -11.00
C LEU A 546 -5.27 -10.82 -12.26
N GLN A 547 -5.58 -9.59 -12.66
CA GLN A 547 -4.96 -8.94 -13.82
C GLN A 547 -3.50 -8.60 -13.53
N ALA A 548 -3.19 -8.09 -12.34
CA ALA A 548 -1.81 -7.87 -11.90
C ALA A 548 -1.01 -9.18 -11.90
N ALA A 549 -1.65 -10.29 -11.53
CA ALA A 549 -1.08 -11.64 -11.59
C ALA A 549 -1.11 -12.29 -12.99
N GLN A 550 -1.54 -11.57 -14.03
CA GLN A 550 -1.69 -12.07 -15.41
C GLN A 550 -2.51 -13.36 -15.53
N SER A 551 -3.50 -13.55 -14.64
CA SER A 551 -4.34 -14.74 -14.62
C SER A 551 -5.39 -14.71 -15.74
N PRO A 552 -5.64 -15.84 -16.44
CA PRO A 552 -6.68 -15.93 -17.46
C PRO A 552 -8.09 -15.68 -16.92
N ASP A 553 -8.31 -15.85 -15.61
CA ASP A 553 -9.61 -15.64 -14.97
C ASP A 553 -9.98 -14.16 -14.79
N ALA A 554 -9.02 -13.24 -14.97
CA ALA A 554 -9.24 -11.80 -14.82
C ALA A 554 -10.37 -11.28 -15.74
N ALA A 555 -10.39 -11.74 -17.00
CA ALA A 555 -11.41 -11.35 -17.96
C ALA A 555 -12.84 -11.75 -17.51
N SER A 556 -12.98 -12.91 -16.86
CA SER A 556 -14.26 -13.39 -16.33
C SER A 556 -14.74 -12.51 -15.18
N LYS A 557 -13.85 -12.16 -14.24
CA LYS A 557 -14.18 -11.26 -13.12
C LYS A 557 -14.56 -9.86 -13.59
N ARG A 558 -13.86 -9.34 -14.60
CA ARG A 558 -14.21 -8.07 -15.23
C ARG A 558 -15.62 -8.08 -15.83
N ARG A 559 -15.97 -9.13 -16.59
CA ARG A 559 -17.31 -9.27 -17.16
C ARG A 559 -18.39 -9.29 -16.09
N LEU A 560 -18.16 -9.99 -14.98
CA LEU A 560 -19.07 -10.01 -13.84
C LEU A 560 -19.21 -8.63 -13.22
N ALA A 561 -18.11 -7.90 -13.00
CA ALA A 561 -18.16 -6.53 -12.48
C ALA A 561 -19.04 -5.62 -13.37
N SER A 562 -18.81 -5.64 -14.69
CA SER A 562 -19.61 -4.89 -15.67
C SER A 562 -21.08 -5.32 -15.74
N GLN A 563 -21.37 -6.61 -15.55
CA GLN A 563 -22.74 -7.14 -15.52
C GLN A 563 -23.49 -6.62 -14.29
N PHE A 564 -22.91 -6.78 -13.11
CA PHE A 564 -23.54 -6.43 -11.84
C PHE A 564 -23.75 -4.92 -11.70
N ILE A 565 -22.80 -4.08 -12.13
CA ILE A 565 -23.03 -2.62 -12.13
C ILE A 565 -24.13 -2.20 -13.12
N GLY A 566 -24.27 -2.92 -14.24
CA GLY A 566 -25.37 -2.72 -15.18
C GLY A 566 -26.74 -3.05 -14.57
N GLU A 567 -26.84 -4.12 -13.77
CA GLU A 567 -28.06 -4.45 -13.03
C GLU A 567 -28.37 -3.44 -11.92
N ALA A 568 -27.34 -3.00 -11.18
CA ALA A 568 -27.49 -1.96 -10.17
C ALA A 568 -28.06 -0.67 -10.78
N LYS A 569 -27.49 -0.21 -11.91
CA LYS A 569 -27.96 0.98 -12.62
C LYS A 569 -29.41 0.84 -13.10
N ARG A 570 -29.78 -0.30 -13.69
CA ARG A 570 -31.16 -0.56 -14.15
C ARG A 570 -32.20 -0.43 -13.03
N ASN A 571 -31.83 -0.84 -11.82
CA ASN A 571 -32.72 -0.88 -10.66
C ASN A 571 -32.47 0.28 -9.67
N SER A 572 -31.65 1.28 -10.02
CA SER A 572 -31.25 2.37 -9.13
C SER A 572 -32.37 3.39 -8.85
N ASN A 573 -33.42 3.43 -9.68
CA ASN A 573 -34.53 4.38 -9.56
C ASN A 573 -35.32 4.29 -8.25
N ARG A 574 -35.19 3.18 -7.50
CA ARG A 574 -35.81 3.00 -6.18
C ARG A 574 -34.95 3.51 -5.01
N LEU A 575 -33.73 3.99 -5.28
CA LEU A 575 -32.81 4.51 -4.28
C LEU A 575 -32.93 6.03 -4.14
N LEU A 576 -32.33 6.57 -3.07
CA LEU A 576 -32.15 8.02 -2.93
C LEU A 576 -31.14 8.53 -3.97
N ASP A 577 -31.16 9.84 -4.21
CA ASP A 577 -30.36 10.46 -5.25
C ASP A 577 -28.86 10.23 -5.07
N ALA A 578 -28.31 10.29 -3.84
CA ALA A 578 -26.88 10.07 -3.60
C ALA A 578 -26.41 8.67 -4.01
N ASP A 579 -27.11 7.60 -3.61
CA ASP A 579 -26.75 6.23 -4.01
C ASP A 579 -26.91 6.03 -5.52
N ARG A 580 -27.91 6.68 -6.14
CA ARG A 580 -28.08 6.63 -7.60
C ARG A 580 -26.89 7.28 -8.32
N ILE A 581 -26.43 8.44 -7.84
CA ILE A 581 -25.26 9.14 -8.37
C ILE A 581 -24.01 8.25 -8.23
N GLU A 582 -23.82 7.59 -7.08
CA GLU A 582 -22.70 6.66 -6.89
C GLU A 582 -22.75 5.50 -7.90
N ILE A 583 -23.90 4.85 -8.06
CA ILE A 583 -24.08 3.76 -9.03
C ILE A 583 -23.81 4.25 -10.46
N ASP A 584 -24.28 5.45 -10.82
CA ASP A 584 -24.06 6.03 -12.13
C ASP A 584 -22.59 6.38 -12.38
N ALA A 585 -21.88 6.83 -11.35
CA ALA A 585 -20.44 7.11 -11.38
C ALA A 585 -19.64 5.82 -11.58
N ASP A 586 -19.88 4.81 -10.74
CA ASP A 586 -19.23 3.49 -10.81
C ASP A 586 -19.51 2.81 -12.16
N PHE A 587 -20.75 2.92 -12.67
CA PHE A 587 -21.10 2.40 -14.00
C PHE A 587 -20.29 3.07 -15.10
N SER A 588 -20.20 4.41 -15.08
CA SER A 588 -19.45 5.18 -16.08
C SER A 588 -17.97 4.86 -16.00
N PHE A 589 -17.44 4.73 -14.77
CA PHE A 589 -16.06 4.39 -14.50
C PHE A 589 -15.68 3.00 -15.04
N ILE A 590 -16.45 1.96 -14.71
CA ILE A 590 -16.18 0.57 -15.15
C ILE A 590 -16.28 0.43 -16.68
N ARG A 591 -17.08 1.28 -17.34
CA ARG A 591 -17.20 1.36 -18.80
C ARG A 591 -16.12 2.19 -19.48
N GLY A 592 -15.18 2.76 -18.73
CA GLY A 592 -14.11 3.60 -19.26
C GLY A 592 -14.54 5.02 -19.65
N ASN A 593 -15.75 5.46 -19.28
CA ASN A 593 -16.18 6.84 -19.46
C ASN A 593 -15.76 7.70 -18.26
N PHE A 594 -14.44 7.90 -18.15
CA PHE A 594 -13.83 8.56 -16.99
C PHE A 594 -14.25 10.02 -16.81
N GLY A 595 -14.49 10.74 -17.92
CA GLY A 595 -14.92 12.14 -17.85
C GLY A 595 -16.31 12.31 -17.24
N GLU A 596 -17.24 11.39 -17.52
CA GLU A 596 -18.55 11.39 -16.87
C GLU A 596 -18.48 10.89 -15.43
N ALA A 597 -17.70 9.84 -15.17
CA ALA A 597 -17.47 9.35 -13.82
C ALA A 597 -16.91 10.44 -12.90
N ALA A 598 -15.90 11.20 -13.37
CA ALA A 598 -15.30 12.30 -12.62
C ALA A 598 -16.35 13.36 -12.23
N LYS A 599 -17.21 13.78 -13.16
CA LYS A 599 -18.27 14.76 -12.86
C LYS A 599 -19.26 14.25 -11.82
N LEU A 600 -19.66 12.97 -11.91
CA LEU A 600 -20.60 12.38 -10.96
C LEU A 600 -19.97 12.23 -9.57
N TYR A 601 -18.69 11.86 -9.48
CA TYR A 601 -17.98 11.85 -8.19
C TYR A 601 -17.73 13.26 -7.65
N GLU A 602 -17.42 14.26 -8.48
CA GLU A 602 -17.36 15.67 -8.06
C GLU A 602 -18.69 16.10 -7.43
N GLN A 603 -19.80 15.78 -8.11
CA GLN A 603 -21.14 16.03 -7.58
C GLN A 603 -21.37 15.30 -6.25
N LEU A 604 -21.00 14.02 -6.15
CA LEU A 604 -21.17 13.22 -4.93
C LEU A 604 -20.29 13.71 -3.77
N ALA A 605 -19.08 14.21 -4.04
CA ALA A 605 -18.18 14.77 -3.04
C ALA A 605 -18.70 16.08 -2.44
N GLU A 606 -19.52 16.82 -3.18
CA GLU A 606 -20.14 18.08 -2.74
C GLU A 606 -21.54 17.88 -2.15
N GLN A 607 -22.33 16.98 -2.73
CA GLN A 607 -23.77 16.82 -2.46
C GLN A 607 -24.11 15.50 -1.76
N GLY A 608 -23.11 14.67 -1.42
CA GLY A 608 -23.32 13.40 -0.76
C GLY A 608 -24.07 13.53 0.56
N ASP A 609 -25.09 12.69 0.76
CA ASP A 609 -25.94 12.74 1.95
C ASP A 609 -25.26 12.17 3.21
N THR A 610 -24.25 11.32 3.05
CA THR A 610 -23.52 10.63 4.12
C THR A 610 -22.03 10.89 4.03
N LEU A 611 -21.30 10.73 5.15
CA LEU A 611 -19.84 10.84 5.17
C LEU A 611 -19.18 9.78 4.28
N SER A 612 -19.73 8.57 4.25
CA SER A 612 -19.22 7.48 3.39
C SER A 612 -19.29 7.81 1.91
N HIS A 613 -20.35 8.46 1.42
CA HIS A 613 -20.44 8.89 0.02
C HIS A 613 -19.37 9.91 -0.32
N VAL A 614 -19.18 10.91 0.55
CA VAL A 614 -18.21 11.97 0.33
C VAL A 614 -16.78 11.43 0.37
N GLU A 615 -16.47 10.56 1.32
CA GLU A 615 -15.18 9.89 1.42
C GLU A 615 -14.87 9.09 0.15
N ARG A 616 -15.79 8.19 -0.24
CA ARG A 616 -15.63 7.33 -1.41
C ARG A 616 -15.45 8.14 -2.69
N ALA A 617 -16.25 9.18 -2.88
CA ALA A 617 -16.13 10.06 -4.05
C ALA A 617 -14.74 10.71 -4.13
N ARG A 618 -14.22 11.22 -3.02
CA ARG A 618 -12.89 11.84 -2.97
C ARG A 618 -11.76 10.85 -3.20
N TRP A 619 -11.91 9.62 -2.71
CA TRP A 619 -10.99 8.52 -3.01
C TRP A 619 -10.96 8.22 -4.51
N MET A 620 -12.12 8.03 -5.14
CA MET A 620 -12.20 7.76 -6.58
C MET A 620 -11.63 8.92 -7.41
N LEU A 621 -11.92 10.17 -7.04
CA LEU A 621 -11.36 11.35 -7.70
C LEU A 621 -9.84 11.45 -7.55
N THR A 622 -9.29 11.04 -6.40
CA THR A 622 -7.83 10.99 -6.19
C THR A 622 -7.18 10.09 -7.24
N GLY A 623 -7.71 8.87 -7.42
CA GLY A 623 -7.22 7.94 -8.43
C GLY A 623 -7.39 8.49 -9.85
N ILE A 624 -8.57 9.01 -10.20
CA ILE A 624 -8.86 9.56 -11.54
C ILE A 624 -7.87 10.69 -11.90
N TYR A 625 -7.76 11.71 -11.04
CA TYR A 625 -6.88 12.85 -11.32
C TYR A 625 -5.40 12.50 -11.21
N SER A 626 -5.04 11.44 -10.50
CA SER A 626 -3.66 10.94 -10.46
C SER A 626 -3.26 10.21 -11.75
N GLY A 627 -4.23 9.81 -12.58
CA GLY A 627 -4.02 8.99 -13.77
C GLY A 627 -3.95 7.49 -13.46
N ASP A 628 -4.42 7.05 -12.29
CA ASP A 628 -4.49 5.64 -11.93
C ASP A 628 -5.48 4.88 -12.83
N TRP A 629 -5.48 3.55 -12.78
CA TRP A 629 -6.30 2.70 -13.67
C TRP A 629 -6.05 2.93 -15.17
N GLY A 630 -4.87 3.43 -15.55
CA GLY A 630 -4.50 3.72 -16.95
C GLY A 630 -5.21 4.94 -17.54
N ILE A 631 -5.70 5.84 -16.69
CA ILE A 631 -6.38 7.08 -17.10
C ILE A 631 -5.41 8.05 -17.77
N ASP A 632 -4.13 8.03 -17.40
CA ASP A 632 -3.11 8.84 -18.04
C ASP A 632 -2.87 8.50 -19.52
N GLU A 633 -3.10 7.25 -19.92
CA GLU A 633 -3.06 6.85 -21.32
C GLU A 633 -4.40 7.08 -22.02
N SER A 634 -5.51 6.74 -21.36
CA SER A 634 -6.84 6.69 -21.97
C SER A 634 -7.62 8.00 -21.96
N ALA A 635 -7.39 8.86 -20.96
CA ALA A 635 -8.01 10.17 -20.79
C ALA A 635 -7.01 11.15 -20.11
N PRO A 636 -5.86 11.43 -20.74
CA PRO A 636 -4.78 12.26 -20.17
C PRO A 636 -5.24 13.65 -19.76
N GLU A 637 -6.30 14.18 -20.38
CA GLU A 637 -6.89 15.49 -20.04
C GLU A 637 -7.51 15.55 -18.65
N LEU A 638 -7.81 14.41 -18.03
CA LEU A 638 -8.31 14.32 -16.65
C LEU A 638 -7.17 14.32 -15.62
N VAL A 639 -5.94 14.02 -16.02
CA VAL A 639 -4.81 13.95 -15.09
C VAL A 639 -4.42 15.36 -14.64
N ASP A 640 -4.59 15.62 -13.35
CA ASP A 640 -4.35 16.92 -12.73
C ASP A 640 -3.83 16.73 -11.30
N ALA A 641 -2.51 16.92 -11.15
CA ALA A 641 -1.83 16.77 -9.87
C ALA A 641 -2.39 17.68 -8.77
N ASN A 642 -2.83 18.91 -9.11
CA ASN A 642 -3.36 19.85 -8.13
C ASN A 642 -4.75 19.41 -7.64
N LYS A 643 -5.58 18.89 -8.56
CA LYS A 643 -6.87 18.33 -8.17
C LYS A 643 -6.70 17.05 -7.34
N ALA A 644 -5.80 16.14 -7.75
CA ALA A 644 -5.49 14.94 -6.97
C ALA A 644 -5.04 15.30 -5.55
N ARG A 645 -4.07 16.22 -5.43
CA ARG A 645 -3.60 16.76 -4.15
C ARG A 645 -4.75 17.33 -3.31
N THR A 646 -5.63 18.12 -3.93
CA THR A 646 -6.77 18.73 -3.22
C THR A 646 -7.66 17.66 -2.60
N GLN A 647 -7.94 16.56 -3.31
CA GLN A 647 -8.75 15.47 -2.75
C GLN A 647 -8.03 14.74 -1.61
N VAL A 648 -6.72 14.51 -1.73
CA VAL A 648 -5.90 13.91 -0.65
C VAL A 648 -5.93 14.78 0.62
N VAL A 649 -5.73 16.09 0.49
CA VAL A 649 -5.79 17.01 1.64
C VAL A 649 -7.17 16.98 2.29
N GLN A 650 -8.25 16.90 1.50
CA GLN A 650 -9.62 16.78 2.02
C GLN A 650 -9.85 15.45 2.76
N LEU A 651 -9.28 14.34 2.26
CA LEU A 651 -9.32 13.04 2.94
C LEU A 651 -8.58 13.08 4.28
N LEU A 652 -7.34 13.58 4.31
CA LEU A 652 -6.54 13.77 5.53
C LEU A 652 -7.23 14.72 6.53
N ALA A 653 -7.90 15.76 6.04
CA ALA A 653 -8.60 16.73 6.87
C ALA A 653 -9.85 16.15 7.54
N PHE A 654 -10.70 15.42 6.80
CA PHE A 654 -12.05 15.10 7.28
C PHE A 654 -12.29 13.62 7.59
N PHE A 655 -11.39 12.75 7.13
CA PHE A 655 -11.50 11.28 7.19
C PHE A 655 -10.20 10.62 7.67
N ALA A 656 -9.46 11.27 8.57
CA ALA A 656 -8.14 10.84 9.06
C ALA A 656 -8.06 9.36 9.49
N GLU A 657 -9.16 8.81 10.02
CA GLU A 657 -9.17 7.44 10.54
C GLU A 657 -9.61 6.38 9.53
N SER A 658 -10.02 6.80 8.33
CA SER A 658 -10.58 5.90 7.35
C SER A 658 -9.52 5.00 6.71
N PRO A 659 -9.89 3.80 6.23
CA PRO A 659 -8.97 2.90 5.52
C PRO A 659 -8.21 3.59 4.39
N HIS A 660 -8.91 4.38 3.57
CA HIS A 660 -8.33 5.10 2.44
C HIS A 660 -7.27 6.11 2.89
N THR A 661 -7.57 6.88 3.94
CA THR A 661 -6.64 7.90 4.43
C THR A 661 -5.38 7.30 5.02
N ARG A 662 -5.48 6.18 5.76
CA ARG A 662 -4.29 5.47 6.26
C ARG A 662 -3.42 4.91 5.14
N LEU A 663 -4.06 4.41 4.08
CA LEU A 663 -3.33 3.95 2.90
C LEU A 663 -2.59 5.13 2.23
N LEU A 664 -3.21 6.32 2.16
CA LEU A 664 -2.56 7.54 1.70
C LEU A 664 -1.41 7.98 2.61
N GLU A 665 -1.58 7.96 3.93
CA GLU A 665 -0.52 8.27 4.90
C GLU A 665 0.68 7.34 4.72
N LYS A 666 0.43 6.04 4.51
CA LYS A 666 1.46 5.06 4.20
C LYS A 666 2.17 5.39 2.88
N HIS A 667 1.42 5.63 1.82
CA HIS A 667 1.99 5.92 0.50
C HIS A 667 2.76 7.24 0.43
N LEU A 668 2.33 8.24 1.17
CA LEU A 668 2.94 9.56 1.23
C LEU A 668 4.00 9.67 2.33
N LEU A 669 4.23 8.60 3.10
CA LEU A 669 5.17 8.56 4.22
C LEU A 669 4.91 9.74 5.18
N TRP A 670 3.71 9.82 5.73
CA TRP A 670 3.35 10.86 6.69
C TRP A 670 4.22 10.75 7.95
N ASP A 671 4.95 11.82 8.26
CA ASP A 671 5.76 11.91 9.48
C ASP A 671 5.06 12.77 10.53
N GLU A 672 4.75 12.14 11.67
CA GLU A 672 4.13 12.79 12.82
C GLU A 672 5.02 13.85 13.47
N GLN A 673 6.36 13.73 13.37
CA GLN A 673 7.29 14.67 14.02
C GLN A 673 7.39 15.99 13.24
N SER A 674 7.61 15.92 11.93
CA SER A 674 7.61 17.10 11.06
C SER A 674 6.20 17.62 10.79
N GLY A 675 5.18 16.76 10.94
CA GLY A 675 3.81 17.06 10.54
C GLY A 675 3.69 17.28 9.04
N SER A 676 4.41 16.51 8.24
CA SER A 676 4.40 16.61 6.77
C SER A 676 4.61 15.26 6.09
N THR A 677 4.17 15.15 4.83
CA THR A 677 4.47 13.99 3.99
C THR A 677 5.92 14.03 3.53
N LEU A 678 6.66 12.94 3.75
CA LEU A 678 8.05 12.81 3.31
C LEU A 678 8.14 12.47 1.81
N SER A 679 7.12 11.81 1.25
CA SER A 679 6.99 11.60 -0.20
C SER A 679 6.06 12.65 -0.80
N ALA A 680 6.52 13.30 -1.88
CA ALA A 680 5.76 14.32 -2.61
C ALA A 680 5.01 13.76 -3.83
N SER A 681 4.69 12.45 -3.83
CA SER A 681 4.16 11.76 -5.00
C SER A 681 3.15 10.68 -4.62
N LEU A 682 2.05 10.60 -5.38
CA LEU A 682 1.04 9.56 -5.26
C LEU A 682 1.39 8.36 -6.16
N PRO A 683 1.30 7.12 -5.63
CA PRO A 683 1.41 5.92 -6.44
C PRO A 683 0.18 5.73 -7.32
N ARG A 684 0.38 5.15 -8.51
CA ARG A 684 -0.68 4.57 -9.34
C ARG A 684 -0.64 3.06 -9.15
N THR A 685 -1.53 2.56 -8.31
CA THR A 685 -1.46 1.18 -7.81
C THR A 685 -2.28 0.20 -8.63
N HIS A 686 -3.17 0.68 -9.50
CA HIS A 686 -4.14 -0.15 -10.18
C HIS A 686 -3.76 -0.41 -11.64
N VAL A 687 -4.13 -1.59 -12.12
CA VAL A 687 -3.90 -1.97 -13.51
C VAL A 687 -4.85 -1.19 -14.43
N ALA A 688 -4.32 -0.80 -15.59
CA ALA A 688 -5.05 -0.13 -16.65
C ALA A 688 -6.36 -0.85 -17.02
N LEU A 689 -7.45 -0.09 -17.13
CA LEU A 689 -8.72 -0.61 -17.59
C LEU A 689 -8.70 -0.73 -19.12
N PRO A 690 -8.88 -1.94 -19.70
CA PRO A 690 -8.88 -2.09 -21.14
C PRO A 690 -10.13 -1.42 -21.69
N LEU A 691 -10.01 -0.37 -22.48
CA LEU A 691 -11.18 0.28 -23.10
C LEU A 691 -11.93 -0.73 -23.99
N GLU A 692 -13.26 -0.80 -23.84
CA GLU A 692 -14.13 -1.65 -24.68
C GLU A 692 -14.44 -1.00 -26.03
#